data_AF-A0A9R1RAN9-F1
#
_entry.id   AF-A0A9R1RAN9-F1
#
_cell.length_a   1.000
_cell.length_b   1.000
_cell.length_c   1.000
_cell.angle_alpha   90.00
_cell.angle_beta   90.00
_cell.angle_gamma   90.00
#
_symmetry.space_group_name_H-M   'P 1'
#
loop_
_entity.id
_entity.type
_entity.pdbx_description
1 polymer ?
#
loop_
_entity_poly.entity_id
_entity_poly.type
_entity_poly.pdbx_seq_one_letter_code
_entity_poly.pdbx_strand_id
1 'polypeptide(L)'
;MEHMENESHEGKKQDEEGHHNNEVVRLEEYKKLIDVKTALRQSNLNPERPDASHLRTLDSSIKRNTAVIKKLKAINDEQKDGLMEELKSVNLSKFVSEAVSYICEAKLRSADIQAAVQICSLLHQRYKDFSPCLIQGLLKAFFPGKAGDDIDLDKNSRAMKKRSTLKLLMELYFVGIVEDASTFINIIKDLTSVEHLKDRETTQTNLTLLASFARQGKHFLGLQKHGQEAYDEFFMGLNITDDLKTFFKKSLSSYYDAAVAILQSEHASLRAMESENAKILNVKGELSDENTALYEKLRKSFDQLLRCVSSLAEALDMQPPVMPDDGHTTRVTTASELSPSGKHFSAVEPIWDDEDTKAFYESLPDLRVFVPGVLLGEAEPKLVDQHGKVHEQTGEHKLEQGAEVQNNAEASVPEHQLEGKTNVGSKNREKKDKTGKEISKEKEADQKGDIEREKVRVTDGASLDNLLQRLPRCVSRDLIDQLTVEFCYLNSKANRKKLARALFNVPRTSLELLPFYSRLVATLSTCMKDLPSMLLSMLEEEFNFLMNKKDQIKIETKIRNIRFIGELCKFNIAPSGLVFSCLKACLDDFSHHNIDVACNLLETCGRFLYLSQGTTVRMSNMLEILRRLKNVKNLDPHHSTLVENAYYLCKPPERSARVSKVRPPLHQYIRKLLFSDLDKTSVQHVLRQLRKLPWAECEEYLVKCFLKVHKGKYSQVHLIALLTAGLSHYHDDFHVAVVDEVLEEIRVGLELNDYAMQQRQLAHMRFLGELYNYEHIDSSVIFDTLYLITVFGHGTLEQDLLDPPEDFFRIRMIVTLLQTCGHYFDRGSSKRKLDRFLLHFQRYILNKGPLPLDVEFDVQVVLF
;
A
#
# COMPACT_ATOMS: atom_id res chain seq x y z
N MET A 1 44.02 -8.15 -0.56
CA MET A 1 43.21 -7.07 0.05
C MET A 1 43.92 -5.74 0.00
N GLU A 2 45.25 -5.66 0.04
CA GLU A 2 45.99 -4.38 -0.04
C GLU A 2 45.99 -3.71 -1.44
N HIS A 3 45.71 -4.44 -2.52
CA HIS A 3 45.62 -3.85 -3.87
C HIS A 3 44.30 -3.12 -4.17
N MET A 4 43.21 -3.39 -3.43
CA MET A 4 41.91 -2.74 -3.66
C MET A 4 41.72 -1.45 -2.85
N GLU A 5 42.50 -1.23 -1.79
CA GLU A 5 42.42 0.00 -0.98
C GLU A 5 43.12 1.18 -1.66
N ASN A 6 44.21 0.94 -2.42
CA ASN A 6 44.92 2.00 -3.16
C ASN A 6 44.12 2.56 -4.33
N GLU A 7 43.38 1.74 -5.08
CA GLU A 7 42.53 2.22 -6.19
C GLU A 7 41.36 3.10 -5.69
N SER A 8 40.84 2.83 -4.49
CA SER A 8 39.78 3.65 -3.88
C SER A 8 40.27 5.01 -3.37
N HIS A 9 41.56 5.12 -3.06
CA HIS A 9 42.20 6.35 -2.61
C HIS A 9 42.67 7.23 -3.77
N GLU A 10 43.10 6.62 -4.88
CA GLU A 10 43.44 7.34 -6.12
C GLU A 10 42.19 7.90 -6.81
N GLY A 11 41.06 7.18 -6.81
CA GLY A 11 39.79 7.69 -7.35
C GLY A 11 39.24 8.91 -6.59
N LYS A 12 39.34 8.93 -5.25
CA LYS A 12 38.95 10.10 -4.45
C LYS A 12 39.88 11.30 -4.65
N LYS A 13 41.19 11.07 -4.84
CA LYS A 13 42.14 12.14 -5.15
C LYS A 13 41.91 12.73 -6.55
N GLN A 14 41.60 11.90 -7.54
CA GLN A 14 41.26 12.37 -8.90
C GLN A 14 39.95 13.16 -8.93
N ASP A 15 38.94 12.76 -8.15
CA ASP A 15 37.69 13.52 -8.01
C ASP A 15 37.90 14.86 -7.25
N GLU A 16 38.72 14.87 -6.21
CA GLU A 16 39.09 16.11 -5.48
C GLU A 16 39.95 17.06 -6.33
N GLU A 17 40.91 16.55 -7.10
CA GLU A 17 41.72 17.33 -8.05
C GLU A 17 40.87 17.87 -9.21
N GLY A 18 39.92 17.08 -9.71
CA GLY A 18 38.95 17.51 -10.72
C GLY A 18 37.99 18.61 -10.21
N HIS A 19 37.54 18.52 -8.96
CA HIS A 19 36.76 19.57 -8.30
C HIS A 19 37.58 20.85 -8.07
N HIS A 20 38.82 20.72 -7.60
CA HIS A 20 39.71 21.85 -7.38
C HIS A 20 40.05 22.57 -8.69
N ASN A 21 40.36 21.82 -9.75
CA ASN A 21 40.67 22.40 -11.06
C ASN A 21 39.47 23.14 -11.67
N ASN A 22 38.25 22.60 -11.52
CA ASN A 22 37.01 23.27 -11.94
C ASN A 22 36.72 24.55 -11.12
N GLU A 23 37.08 24.56 -9.84
CA GLU A 23 36.93 25.74 -8.98
C GLU A 23 37.92 26.85 -9.36
N VAL A 24 39.17 26.49 -9.69
CA VAL A 24 40.19 27.43 -10.20
C VAL A 24 39.77 28.05 -11.52
N VAL A 25 39.27 27.26 -12.48
CA VAL A 25 38.78 27.80 -13.77
C VAL A 25 37.61 28.76 -13.58
N ARG A 26 36.65 28.43 -12.71
CA ARG A 26 35.53 29.33 -12.36
C ARG A 26 35.99 30.64 -11.74
N LEU A 27 37.01 30.59 -10.88
CA LEU A 27 37.59 31.77 -10.25
C LEU A 27 38.30 32.66 -11.26
N GLU A 28 39.04 32.08 -12.23
CA GLU A 28 39.68 32.84 -13.30
C GLU A 28 38.69 33.55 -14.23
N GLU A 29 37.60 32.87 -14.62
CA GLU A 29 36.52 33.47 -15.41
C GLU A 29 35.84 34.62 -14.66
N TYR A 30 35.60 34.43 -13.35
CA TYR A 30 35.01 35.44 -12.49
C TYR A 30 35.93 36.67 -12.34
N LYS A 31 37.25 36.45 -12.25
CA LYS A 31 38.25 37.52 -12.20
C LYS A 31 38.25 38.36 -13.48
N LYS A 32 38.29 37.71 -14.65
CA LYS A 32 38.20 38.40 -15.96
C LYS A 32 36.96 39.27 -16.07
N LEU A 33 35.81 38.78 -15.57
CA LEU A 33 34.57 39.54 -15.55
C LEU A 33 34.66 40.80 -14.66
N ILE A 34 35.31 40.71 -13.49
CA ILE A 34 35.49 41.86 -12.60
C ILE A 34 36.47 42.87 -13.21
N ASP A 35 37.57 42.42 -13.83
CA ASP A 35 38.53 43.32 -14.48
C ASP A 35 37.86 44.16 -15.58
N VAL A 36 37.01 43.52 -16.41
CA VAL A 36 36.20 44.21 -17.43
C VAL A 36 35.24 45.22 -16.80
N LYS A 37 34.57 44.86 -15.69
CA LYS A 37 33.67 45.78 -14.97
C LYS A 37 34.41 46.96 -14.38
N THR A 38 35.59 46.75 -13.81
CA THR A 38 36.45 47.79 -13.24
C THR A 38 36.87 48.79 -14.32
N ALA A 39 37.34 48.32 -15.47
CA ALA A 39 37.73 49.17 -16.59
C ALA A 39 36.56 50.00 -17.15
N LEU A 40 35.39 49.37 -17.31
CA LEU A 40 34.17 50.08 -17.72
C LEU A 40 33.73 51.09 -16.68
N ARG A 41 33.78 50.75 -15.39
CA ARG A 41 33.43 51.65 -14.28
C ARG A 41 34.29 52.90 -14.28
N GLN A 42 35.61 52.76 -14.40
CA GLN A 42 36.52 53.90 -14.47
C GLN A 42 36.19 54.82 -15.65
N SER A 43 35.93 54.24 -16.82
CA SER A 43 35.57 54.99 -18.04
C SER A 43 34.21 55.68 -17.95
N ASN A 44 33.25 55.07 -17.25
CA ASN A 44 31.89 55.59 -17.11
C ASN A 44 31.76 56.67 -16.03
N LEU A 45 32.55 56.59 -14.95
CA LEU A 45 32.60 57.62 -13.91
C LEU A 45 33.32 58.88 -14.40
N ASN A 46 34.33 58.72 -15.28
CA ASN A 46 35.08 59.82 -15.87
C ASN A 46 34.97 59.79 -17.41
N PRO A 47 33.79 60.03 -18.00
CA PRO A 47 33.60 59.90 -19.44
C PRO A 47 34.30 61.04 -20.20
N GLU A 48 35.28 60.69 -21.04
CA GLU A 48 35.91 61.61 -21.99
C GLU A 48 34.95 61.87 -23.18
N ARG A 49 33.98 62.76 -22.96
CA ARG A 49 32.97 63.07 -23.97
C ARG A 49 33.57 63.83 -25.14
N PRO A 50 33.29 63.42 -26.39
CA PRO A 50 33.75 64.14 -27.57
C PRO A 50 33.11 65.53 -27.66
N ASP A 51 33.91 66.51 -28.06
CA ASP A 51 33.44 67.88 -28.26
C ASP A 51 32.40 67.99 -29.37
N ALA A 52 31.60 69.07 -29.33
CA ALA A 52 30.58 69.34 -30.34
C ALA A 52 31.14 69.42 -31.78
N SER A 53 32.43 69.73 -31.96
CA SER A 53 33.13 69.70 -33.25
C SER A 53 33.28 68.27 -33.79
N HIS A 54 33.71 67.33 -32.95
CA HIS A 54 33.84 65.92 -33.29
C HIS A 54 32.48 65.28 -33.57
N LEU A 55 31.45 65.59 -32.79
CA LEU A 55 30.10 65.06 -33.04
C LEU A 55 29.51 65.55 -34.38
N ARG A 56 29.92 66.71 -34.89
CA ARG A 56 29.49 67.23 -36.20
C ARG A 56 30.13 66.48 -37.38
N THR A 57 31.25 65.79 -37.18
CA THR A 57 31.88 64.98 -38.26
C THR A 57 31.20 63.64 -38.48
N LEU A 58 30.29 63.24 -37.57
CA LEU A 58 29.55 61.99 -37.63
C LEU A 58 28.24 62.12 -38.42
N ASP A 59 27.73 61.00 -38.95
CA ASP A 59 26.51 60.98 -39.76
C ASP A 59 25.28 61.37 -38.92
N SER A 60 24.68 62.51 -39.27
CA SER A 60 23.50 63.08 -38.62
C SER A 60 22.20 62.85 -39.41
N SER A 61 22.24 62.03 -40.47
CA SER A 61 21.09 61.75 -41.32
C SER A 61 20.04 60.96 -40.56
N ILE A 62 18.77 61.41 -40.64
CA ILE A 62 17.64 60.79 -39.94
C ILE A 62 17.54 59.32 -40.33
N LYS A 63 17.65 59.00 -41.62
CA LYS A 63 17.54 57.63 -42.14
C LYS A 63 18.58 56.69 -41.51
N ARG A 64 19.86 57.11 -41.41
CA ARG A 64 20.92 56.30 -40.81
C ARG A 64 20.71 56.16 -39.30
N ASN A 65 20.43 57.27 -38.60
CA ASN A 65 20.23 57.27 -37.15
C ASN A 65 19.02 56.40 -36.76
N THR A 66 17.86 56.55 -37.40
CA THR A 66 16.68 55.72 -37.17
C THR A 66 16.93 54.24 -37.46
N ALA A 67 17.71 53.91 -38.49
CA ALA A 67 18.06 52.52 -38.80
C ALA A 67 18.95 51.89 -37.71
N VAL A 68 19.94 52.63 -37.22
CA VAL A 68 20.87 52.15 -36.17
C VAL A 68 20.15 52.00 -34.83
N ILE A 69 19.36 52.99 -34.40
CA ILE A 69 18.66 52.90 -33.09
C ILE A 69 17.59 51.80 -33.08
N LYS A 70 16.95 51.48 -34.22
CA LYS A 70 16.00 50.35 -34.29
C LYS A 70 16.66 49.00 -34.00
N LYS A 71 17.95 48.84 -34.31
CA LYS A 71 18.70 47.60 -33.99
C LYS A 71 18.90 47.41 -32.48
N LEU A 72 18.82 48.48 -31.68
CA LEU A 72 18.90 48.40 -30.21
C LEU A 72 17.75 47.60 -29.58
N LYS A 73 16.65 47.36 -30.32
CA LYS A 73 15.53 46.51 -29.85
C LYS A 73 15.90 45.02 -29.79
N ALA A 74 16.95 44.58 -30.47
CA ALA A 74 17.35 43.18 -30.62
C ALA A 74 18.81 42.92 -30.22
N ILE A 75 19.28 43.58 -29.13
CA ILE A 75 20.64 43.41 -28.62
C ILE A 75 20.88 41.95 -28.21
N ASN A 76 21.99 41.39 -28.70
CA ASN A 76 22.53 40.08 -28.35
C ASN A 76 24.05 40.10 -28.45
N ASP A 77 24.71 39.07 -27.92
CA ASP A 77 26.18 39.01 -27.86
C ASP A 77 26.84 38.92 -29.24
N GLU A 78 26.26 38.17 -30.18
CA GLU A 78 26.79 37.98 -31.54
C GLU A 78 26.83 39.28 -32.35
N GLN A 79 25.81 40.14 -32.21
CA GLN A 79 25.67 41.37 -32.99
C GLN A 79 26.27 42.60 -32.28
N LYS A 80 26.75 42.44 -31.05
CA LYS A 80 27.22 43.52 -30.18
C LYS A 80 28.32 44.36 -30.84
N ASP A 81 29.37 43.72 -31.33
CA ASP A 81 30.55 44.43 -31.86
C ASP A 81 30.20 45.22 -33.13
N GLY A 82 29.44 44.62 -34.05
CA GLY A 82 28.95 45.30 -35.25
C GLY A 82 28.03 46.48 -34.92
N LEU A 83 27.15 46.34 -33.93
CA LEU A 83 26.27 47.41 -33.48
C LEU A 83 27.05 48.54 -32.80
N MET A 84 28.10 48.23 -32.02
CA MET A 84 28.97 49.25 -31.42
C MET A 84 29.71 50.08 -32.47
N GLU A 85 30.23 49.46 -33.54
CA GLU A 85 30.87 50.18 -34.65
C GLU A 85 29.88 51.08 -35.39
N GLU A 86 28.66 50.60 -35.67
CA GLU A 86 27.61 51.43 -36.26
C GLU A 86 27.26 52.62 -35.37
N LEU A 87 27.12 52.42 -34.06
CA LEU A 87 26.87 53.48 -33.08
C LEU A 87 28.04 54.48 -32.99
N LYS A 88 29.28 54.07 -33.28
CA LYS A 88 30.42 54.98 -33.37
C LYS A 88 30.41 55.89 -34.59
N SER A 89 29.73 55.48 -35.67
CA SER A 89 29.68 56.23 -36.93
C SER A 89 28.60 57.33 -37.00
N VAL A 90 27.67 57.37 -36.03
CA VAL A 90 26.47 58.23 -36.08
C VAL A 90 26.40 59.25 -34.94
N ASN A 91 25.76 60.39 -35.19
CA ASN A 91 25.47 61.41 -34.17
C ASN A 91 24.03 61.28 -33.63
N LEU A 92 23.90 60.65 -32.46
CA LEU A 92 22.62 60.42 -31.78
C LEU A 92 22.17 61.54 -30.87
N SER A 93 22.80 62.73 -30.88
CA SER A 93 22.48 63.83 -29.95
C SER A 93 20.99 64.20 -29.95
N LYS A 94 20.30 64.06 -31.10
CA LYS A 94 18.86 64.32 -31.25
C LYS A 94 17.97 63.08 -31.07
N PHE A 95 18.55 61.89 -30.93
CA PHE A 95 17.88 60.59 -30.91
C PHE A 95 18.09 59.82 -29.60
N VAL A 96 18.72 60.42 -28.58
CA VAL A 96 19.02 59.77 -27.30
C VAL A 96 17.78 59.15 -26.66
N SER A 97 16.67 59.88 -26.57
CA SER A 97 15.43 59.38 -25.96
C SER A 97 14.81 58.23 -26.75
N GLU A 98 14.88 58.26 -28.08
CA GLU A 98 14.35 57.18 -28.94
C GLU A 98 15.24 55.92 -28.83
N ALA A 99 16.56 56.10 -28.82
CA ALA A 99 17.52 55.02 -28.58
C ALA A 99 17.27 54.34 -27.22
N VAL A 100 17.05 55.12 -26.16
CA VAL A 100 16.68 54.62 -24.84
C VAL A 100 15.36 53.83 -24.87
N SER A 101 14.35 54.29 -25.61
CA SER A 101 13.08 53.56 -25.75
C SER A 101 13.29 52.17 -26.34
N TYR A 102 14.10 52.06 -27.41
CA TYR A 102 14.40 50.76 -28.03
C TYR A 102 15.18 49.83 -27.09
N ILE A 103 16.12 50.36 -26.30
CA ILE A 103 16.84 49.58 -25.26
C ILE A 103 15.85 49.11 -24.18
N CYS A 104 14.94 49.97 -23.72
CA CYS A 104 13.95 49.63 -22.71
C CYS A 104 12.92 48.61 -23.24
N GLU A 105 12.63 48.57 -24.53
CA GLU A 105 11.75 47.58 -25.16
C GLU A 105 12.46 46.26 -25.50
N ALA A 106 13.79 46.22 -25.47
CA ALA A 106 14.57 45.04 -25.88
C ALA A 106 14.25 43.81 -25.02
N LYS A 107 14.08 42.66 -25.66
CA LYS A 107 13.85 41.36 -25.00
C LYS A 107 15.18 40.67 -24.70
N LEU A 108 15.88 41.15 -23.68
CA LEU A 108 17.20 40.65 -23.29
C LEU A 108 17.10 39.32 -22.54
N ARG A 109 17.86 38.30 -22.98
CA ARG A 109 18.11 37.09 -22.19
C ARG A 109 19.25 37.31 -21.21
N SER A 110 19.42 36.40 -20.26
CA SER A 110 20.49 36.48 -19.25
C SER A 110 21.90 36.56 -19.84
N ALA A 111 22.11 35.97 -21.03
CA ALA A 111 23.38 36.01 -21.77
C ALA A 111 23.61 37.36 -22.48
N ASP A 112 22.54 38.03 -22.90
CA ASP A 112 22.61 39.28 -23.67
C ASP A 112 22.89 40.52 -22.79
N ILE A 113 22.85 40.37 -21.46
CA ILE A 113 23.00 41.48 -20.52
C ILE A 113 24.36 42.17 -20.65
N GLN A 114 25.46 41.40 -20.75
CA GLN A 114 26.79 41.99 -20.87
C GLN A 114 26.95 42.78 -22.17
N ALA A 115 26.33 42.31 -23.25
CA ALA A 115 26.27 43.06 -24.51
C ALA A 115 25.51 44.38 -24.37
N ALA A 116 24.35 44.37 -23.71
CA ALA A 116 23.59 45.58 -23.42
C ALA A 116 24.38 46.57 -22.55
N VAL A 117 25.13 46.10 -21.57
CA VAL A 117 25.97 46.94 -20.68
C VAL A 117 27.06 47.68 -21.45
N GLN A 118 27.73 47.00 -22.39
CA GLN A 118 28.77 47.63 -23.23
C GLN A 118 28.19 48.69 -24.16
N ILE A 119 27.04 48.41 -24.78
CA ILE A 119 26.31 49.38 -25.61
C ILE A 119 25.86 50.59 -24.78
N CYS A 120 25.32 50.36 -23.57
CA CYS A 120 24.94 51.45 -22.68
C CYS A 120 26.15 52.27 -22.21
N SER A 121 27.29 51.64 -21.94
CA SER A 121 28.54 52.34 -21.58
C SER A 121 29.02 53.24 -22.71
N LEU A 122 29.01 52.75 -23.94
CA LEU A 122 29.38 53.53 -25.13
C LEU A 122 28.48 54.76 -25.35
N LEU A 123 27.18 54.63 -25.08
CA LEU A 123 26.22 55.73 -25.20
C LEU A 123 26.35 56.72 -24.04
N HIS A 124 26.56 56.25 -22.81
CA HIS A 124 26.79 57.07 -21.62
C HIS A 124 28.06 57.92 -21.72
N GLN A 125 29.15 57.32 -22.20
CA GLN A 125 30.43 57.99 -22.41
C GLN A 125 30.37 59.07 -23.48
N ARG A 126 29.37 59.06 -24.36
CA ARG A 126 29.21 60.06 -25.42
C ARG A 126 28.12 61.09 -25.15
N TYR A 127 26.98 60.68 -24.60
CA TYR A 127 25.81 61.53 -24.48
C TYR A 127 25.43 61.72 -23.02
N LYS A 128 25.54 62.97 -22.54
CA LYS A 128 25.26 63.34 -21.14
C LYS A 128 23.86 62.95 -20.69
N ASP A 129 22.87 63.13 -21.56
CA ASP A 129 21.46 62.94 -21.23
C ASP A 129 21.02 61.46 -21.28
N PHE A 130 21.92 60.55 -21.70
CA PHE A 130 21.59 59.13 -21.87
C PHE A 130 21.25 58.42 -20.56
N SER A 131 22.13 58.52 -19.54
CA SER A 131 21.94 57.80 -18.28
C SER A 131 20.63 58.20 -17.56
N PRO A 132 20.29 59.50 -17.37
CA PRO A 132 19.02 59.90 -16.76
C PRO A 132 17.79 59.35 -17.50
N CYS A 133 17.77 59.43 -18.84
CA CYS A 133 16.69 58.87 -19.65
C CYS A 133 16.59 57.34 -19.51
N LEU A 134 17.74 56.65 -19.52
CA LEU A 134 17.79 55.19 -19.40
C LEU A 134 17.25 54.72 -18.05
N ILE A 135 17.71 55.32 -16.95
CA ILE A 135 17.26 54.98 -15.59
C ILE A 135 15.74 55.17 -15.48
N GLN A 136 15.23 56.32 -15.94
CA GLN A 136 13.79 56.60 -15.94
C GLN A 136 13.01 55.58 -16.80
N GLY A 137 13.53 55.21 -17.96
CA GLY A 137 12.92 54.23 -18.86
C GLY A 137 12.86 52.82 -18.27
N LEU A 138 13.95 52.36 -17.65
CA LEU A 138 14.02 51.03 -17.01
C LEU A 138 13.13 50.94 -15.76
N LEU A 139 13.01 52.03 -14.99
CA LEU A 139 12.14 52.06 -13.80
C LEU A 139 10.65 51.89 -14.12
N LYS A 140 10.20 52.24 -15.33
CA LYS A 140 8.80 52.00 -15.78
C LYS A 140 8.41 50.52 -15.79
N ALA A 141 9.38 49.59 -15.84
CA ALA A 141 9.11 48.16 -15.76
C ALA A 141 8.63 47.72 -14.37
N PHE A 142 8.98 48.47 -13.32
CA PHE A 142 8.57 48.22 -11.94
C PHE A 142 7.41 49.13 -11.53
N PHE A 143 7.45 50.38 -11.97
CA PHE A 143 6.46 51.42 -11.67
C PHE A 143 5.80 51.92 -12.97
N PRO A 144 4.96 51.11 -13.63
CA PRO A 144 4.15 51.59 -14.74
C PRO A 144 3.21 52.67 -14.17
N GLY A 145 3.26 53.89 -14.70
CA GLY A 145 2.38 54.98 -14.26
C GLY A 145 0.90 54.64 -14.43
N LYS A 146 -0.01 55.54 -14.00
CA LYS A 146 -1.44 55.40 -14.27
C LYS A 146 -1.70 55.53 -15.78
N ALA A 147 -1.70 54.42 -16.51
CA ALA A 147 -2.22 54.32 -17.87
C ALA A 147 -2.84 52.93 -18.05
N GLY A 148 -4.14 52.90 -18.35
CA GLY A 148 -4.96 51.70 -18.47
C GLY A 148 -4.83 50.94 -19.79
N ASP A 149 -3.68 50.99 -20.46
CA ASP A 149 -3.52 50.46 -21.84
C ASP A 149 -2.68 49.17 -21.94
N ASP A 150 -2.22 48.59 -20.83
CA ASP A 150 -1.30 47.42 -20.83
C ASP A 150 -2.00 46.10 -20.43
N ILE A 151 -3.28 45.96 -20.79
CA ILE A 151 -4.13 44.82 -20.40
C ILE A 151 -3.75 43.53 -21.17
N ASP A 152 -3.07 43.64 -22.33
CA ASP A 152 -2.85 42.51 -23.25
C ASP A 152 -1.47 41.82 -23.18
N LEU A 153 -0.57 42.21 -22.28
CA LEU A 153 0.71 41.50 -22.12
C LEU A 153 0.59 40.32 -21.15
N ASP A 154 0.90 39.11 -21.63
CA ASP A 154 1.03 37.88 -20.84
C ASP A 154 1.83 38.15 -19.54
N LYS A 155 1.28 37.74 -18.39
CA LYS A 155 1.88 37.96 -17.05
C LYS A 155 3.30 37.39 -16.97
N ASN A 156 3.56 36.26 -17.63
CA ASN A 156 4.91 35.67 -17.70
C ASN A 156 5.90 36.58 -18.46
N SER A 157 5.44 37.22 -19.54
CA SER A 157 6.27 38.17 -20.29
C SER A 157 6.68 39.37 -19.42
N ARG A 158 5.75 39.88 -18.60
CA ARG A 158 6.02 40.95 -17.63
C ARG A 158 7.03 40.51 -16.55
N ALA A 159 6.89 39.30 -16.01
CA ALA A 159 7.84 38.75 -15.05
C ALA A 159 9.26 38.58 -15.63
N MET A 160 9.38 38.06 -16.86
CA MET A 160 10.67 37.96 -17.56
C MET A 160 11.29 39.34 -17.80
N LYS A 161 10.47 40.33 -18.17
CA LYS A 161 10.94 41.71 -18.38
C LYS A 161 11.43 42.35 -17.09
N LYS A 162 10.70 42.24 -15.98
CA LYS A 162 11.16 42.69 -14.66
C LYS A 162 12.50 42.05 -14.28
N ARG A 163 12.69 40.76 -14.56
CA ARG A 163 13.92 40.03 -14.24
C ARG A 163 15.12 40.50 -15.04
N SER A 164 15.00 40.64 -16.36
CA SER A 164 16.10 41.12 -17.20
C SER A 164 16.41 42.59 -16.94
N THR A 165 15.40 43.42 -16.69
CA THR A 165 15.58 44.83 -16.29
C THR A 165 16.29 44.96 -14.95
N LEU A 166 15.92 44.17 -13.92
CA LEU A 166 16.60 44.21 -12.61
C LEU A 166 18.07 43.83 -12.73
N LYS A 167 18.36 42.77 -13.50
CA LYS A 167 19.73 42.32 -13.78
C LYS A 167 20.53 43.38 -14.54
N LEU A 168 19.93 44.01 -15.55
CA LEU A 168 20.56 45.10 -16.28
C LEU A 168 20.85 46.31 -15.37
N LEU A 169 19.89 46.74 -14.54
CA LEU A 169 20.09 47.85 -13.60
C LEU A 169 21.25 47.59 -12.63
N MET A 170 21.37 46.37 -12.08
CA MET A 170 22.49 46.01 -11.21
C MET A 170 23.84 46.04 -11.95
N GLU A 171 23.90 45.52 -13.17
CA GLU A 171 25.13 45.55 -13.97
C GLU A 171 25.51 46.99 -14.36
N LEU A 172 24.54 47.84 -14.72
CA LEU A 172 24.75 49.27 -14.97
C LEU A 172 25.23 50.02 -13.73
N TYR A 173 24.82 49.59 -12.53
CA TYR A 173 25.34 50.11 -11.26
C TYR A 173 26.80 49.73 -11.03
N PHE A 174 27.15 48.46 -11.27
CA PHE A 174 28.54 48.01 -11.14
C PHE A 174 29.48 48.75 -12.10
N VAL A 175 29.07 48.99 -13.34
CA VAL A 175 29.86 49.78 -14.29
C VAL A 175 29.70 51.31 -14.14
N GLY A 176 29.02 51.81 -13.11
CA GLY A 176 28.98 53.26 -12.82
C GLY A 176 28.12 54.12 -13.75
N ILE A 177 27.18 53.53 -14.49
CA ILE A 177 26.17 54.28 -15.26
C ILE A 177 25.01 54.69 -14.34
N VAL A 178 24.62 53.78 -13.43
CA VAL A 178 23.72 54.07 -12.33
C VAL A 178 24.58 54.31 -11.09
N GLU A 179 24.56 55.53 -10.56
CA GLU A 179 25.36 55.87 -9.38
C GLU A 179 24.57 55.75 -8.09
N ASP A 180 23.25 55.95 -8.16
CA ASP A 180 22.38 55.99 -6.99
C ASP A 180 21.84 54.60 -6.60
N ALA A 181 22.39 54.04 -5.53
CA ALA A 181 21.93 52.79 -4.93
C ALA A 181 20.50 52.87 -4.37
N SER A 182 19.97 54.07 -4.11
CA SER A 182 18.60 54.27 -3.61
C SER A 182 17.53 53.81 -4.62
N THR A 183 17.88 53.75 -5.91
CA THR A 183 17.06 53.16 -6.96
C THR A 183 16.61 51.74 -6.61
N PHE A 184 17.50 50.93 -6.03
CA PHE A 184 17.18 49.56 -5.62
C PHE A 184 16.35 49.53 -4.34
N ILE A 185 16.45 50.52 -3.45
CA ILE A 185 15.59 50.62 -2.25
C ILE A 185 14.12 50.64 -2.69
N ASN A 186 13.76 51.50 -3.64
CA ASN A 186 12.38 51.64 -4.10
C ASN A 186 11.86 50.34 -4.72
N ILE A 187 12.67 49.69 -5.56
CA ILE A 187 12.31 48.42 -6.21
C ILE A 187 12.13 47.33 -5.16
N ILE A 188 13.07 47.17 -4.23
CA ILE A 188 12.98 46.13 -3.20
C ILE A 188 11.80 46.39 -2.28
N LYS A 189 11.55 47.64 -1.88
CA LYS A 189 10.43 48.00 -1.01
C LYS A 189 9.06 47.68 -1.62
N ASP A 190 8.92 47.85 -2.93
CA ASP A 190 7.75 47.40 -3.71
C ASP A 190 7.67 45.87 -3.74
N LEU A 191 8.74 45.18 -4.15
CA LEU A 191 8.77 43.72 -4.26
C LEU A 191 8.54 43.00 -2.93
N THR A 192 8.94 43.61 -1.81
CA THR A 192 8.75 43.08 -0.45
C THR A 192 7.45 43.56 0.22
N SER A 193 6.53 44.20 -0.52
CA SER A 193 5.23 44.58 0.03
C SER A 193 4.41 43.34 0.41
N VAL A 194 3.90 43.34 1.64
CA VAL A 194 3.06 42.26 2.20
C VAL A 194 1.75 42.11 1.44
N GLU A 195 1.28 43.16 0.73
CA GLU A 195 0.07 43.06 -0.08
C GLU A 195 0.20 42.07 -1.24
N HIS A 196 1.42 41.91 -1.78
CA HIS A 196 1.69 40.95 -2.85
C HIS A 196 1.57 39.50 -2.40
N LEU A 197 1.69 39.24 -1.10
CA LEU A 197 1.56 37.90 -0.54
C LEU A 197 0.14 37.33 -0.63
N LYS A 198 -0.86 38.17 -0.92
CA LYS A 198 -2.25 37.74 -1.15
C LYS A 198 -2.44 37.07 -2.51
N ASP A 199 -1.59 37.39 -3.49
CA ASP A 199 -1.64 36.82 -4.83
C ASP A 199 -0.48 35.85 -5.06
N ARG A 200 -0.80 34.59 -5.35
CA ARG A 200 0.19 33.51 -5.49
C ARG A 200 1.18 33.75 -6.63
N GLU A 201 0.70 34.18 -7.79
CA GLU A 201 1.55 34.39 -8.98
C GLU A 201 2.52 35.56 -8.76
N THR A 202 2.02 36.66 -8.19
CA THR A 202 2.85 37.82 -7.82
C THR A 202 3.88 37.44 -6.76
N THR A 203 3.49 36.68 -5.74
CA THR A 203 4.40 36.16 -4.70
C THR A 203 5.55 35.37 -5.31
N GLN A 204 5.24 34.41 -6.19
CA GLN A 204 6.25 33.58 -6.87
C GLN A 204 7.20 34.42 -7.74
N THR A 205 6.64 35.38 -8.48
CA THR A 205 7.41 36.30 -9.31
C THR A 205 8.36 37.13 -8.46
N ASN A 206 7.86 37.73 -7.37
CA ASN A 206 8.65 38.56 -6.47
C ASN A 206 9.74 37.74 -5.75
N LEU A 207 9.43 36.56 -5.22
CA LEU A 207 10.42 35.66 -4.61
C LEU A 207 11.56 35.34 -5.59
N THR A 208 11.23 35.07 -6.86
CA THR A 208 12.25 34.77 -7.87
C THR A 208 13.11 35.98 -8.23
N LEU A 209 12.50 37.19 -8.28
CA LEU A 209 13.22 38.45 -8.49
C LEU A 209 14.15 38.77 -7.31
N LEU A 210 13.66 38.61 -6.08
CA LEU A 210 14.42 38.82 -4.85
C LEU A 210 15.58 37.83 -4.73
N ALA A 211 15.36 36.55 -5.05
CA ALA A 211 16.44 35.56 -5.08
C ALA A 211 17.48 35.89 -6.16
N SER A 212 17.06 36.36 -7.34
CA SER A 212 17.99 36.82 -8.39
C SER A 212 18.80 38.04 -7.94
N PHE A 213 18.16 39.00 -7.26
CA PHE A 213 18.80 40.17 -6.68
C PHE A 213 19.82 39.76 -5.62
N ALA A 214 19.43 38.89 -4.68
CA ALA A 214 20.30 38.44 -3.61
C ALA A 214 21.54 37.68 -4.11
N ARG A 215 21.39 36.82 -5.12
CA ARG A 215 22.53 36.08 -5.73
C ARG A 215 23.53 37.00 -6.45
N GLN A 216 23.03 37.98 -7.20
CA GLN A 216 23.88 38.86 -8.02
C GLN A 216 24.41 40.05 -7.21
N GLY A 217 23.64 40.49 -6.22
CA GLY A 217 23.92 41.62 -5.34
C GLY A 217 24.37 41.19 -3.95
N LYS A 218 25.19 40.14 -3.80
CA LYS A 218 25.70 39.71 -2.49
C LYS A 218 26.35 40.84 -1.69
N HIS A 219 26.99 41.79 -2.38
CA HIS A 219 27.59 42.98 -1.78
C HIS A 219 26.54 43.92 -1.14
N PHE A 220 25.35 44.07 -1.75
CA PHE A 220 24.22 44.83 -1.17
C PHE A 220 23.68 44.21 0.12
N LEU A 221 24.00 42.93 0.40
CA LEU A 221 23.53 42.20 1.57
C LEU A 221 24.62 41.97 2.62
N GLY A 222 25.88 42.31 2.32
CA GLY A 222 27.02 42.01 3.17
C GLY A 222 27.35 40.52 3.28
N LEU A 223 26.95 39.70 2.31
CA LEU A 223 27.12 38.23 2.29
C LEU A 223 28.36 37.77 1.48
N GLN A 224 29.30 38.68 1.24
CA GLN A 224 30.46 38.39 0.41
C GLN A 224 31.55 37.70 1.22
N LYS A 225 31.95 36.48 0.84
CA LYS A 225 33.05 35.75 1.48
C LYS A 225 34.36 36.51 1.22
N HIS A 226 34.99 37.01 2.28
CA HIS A 226 36.30 37.68 2.19
C HIS A 226 37.39 36.61 2.07
N GLY A 227 38.32 36.79 1.12
CA GLY A 227 39.38 35.81 0.90
C GLY A 227 40.44 36.16 -0.15
N GLN A 228 40.25 37.23 -0.96
CA GLN A 228 41.23 37.65 -1.97
C GLN A 228 41.18 39.18 -2.15
N GLU A 229 42.31 39.86 -1.92
CA GLU A 229 42.44 41.32 -1.76
C GLU A 229 41.95 42.16 -2.96
N ALA A 230 42.15 41.68 -4.20
CA ALA A 230 41.77 42.41 -5.42
C ALA A 230 40.25 42.54 -5.63
N TYR A 231 39.46 41.63 -5.04
CA TYR A 231 38.00 41.68 -5.13
C TYR A 231 37.45 42.73 -4.17
N ASP A 232 38.00 42.78 -2.96
CA ASP A 232 37.54 43.70 -1.92
C ASP A 232 37.73 45.16 -2.37
N GLU A 233 38.78 45.51 -3.11
CA GLU A 233 38.98 46.86 -3.66
C GLU A 233 37.87 47.31 -4.65
N PHE A 234 37.44 46.46 -5.59
CA PHE A 234 36.38 46.81 -6.54
C PHE A 234 35.06 47.11 -5.81
N PHE A 235 34.69 46.25 -4.86
CA PHE A 235 33.44 46.39 -4.12
C PHE A 235 33.51 47.53 -3.08
N MET A 236 34.67 47.81 -2.49
CA MET A 236 34.88 49.00 -1.66
C MET A 236 34.70 50.31 -2.45
N GLY A 237 34.95 50.29 -3.76
CA GLY A 237 34.67 51.41 -4.68
C GLY A 237 33.19 51.58 -5.09
N LEU A 238 32.30 50.70 -4.62
CA LEU A 238 30.85 50.87 -4.71
C LEU A 238 30.41 51.56 -3.41
N ASN A 239 29.88 52.78 -3.48
CA ASN A 239 29.46 53.59 -2.32
C ASN A 239 28.23 53.00 -1.58
N ILE A 240 28.26 51.73 -1.18
CA ILE A 240 27.20 51.03 -0.47
C ILE A 240 27.45 51.16 1.04
N THR A 241 26.70 52.05 1.68
CA THR A 241 26.77 52.27 3.13
C THR A 241 26.21 51.08 3.91
N ASP A 242 26.62 50.93 5.17
CA ASP A 242 26.09 49.87 6.04
C ASP A 242 24.58 50.04 6.34
N ASP A 243 24.06 51.26 6.30
CA ASP A 243 22.63 51.55 6.37
C ASP A 243 21.85 50.93 5.19
N LEU A 244 22.43 50.95 3.98
CA LEU A 244 21.84 50.29 2.82
C LEU A 244 21.86 48.77 2.97
N LYS A 245 23.00 48.22 3.42
CA LYS A 245 23.14 46.76 3.63
C LYS A 245 22.13 46.25 4.65
N THR A 246 21.97 46.97 5.76
CA THR A 246 21.00 46.63 6.80
C THR A 246 19.56 46.76 6.29
N PHE A 247 19.24 47.77 5.49
CA PHE A 247 17.92 47.90 4.85
C PHE A 247 17.59 46.71 3.96
N PHE A 248 18.48 46.33 3.03
CA PHE A 248 18.24 45.21 2.12
C PHE A 248 18.11 43.89 2.87
N LYS A 249 19.05 43.61 3.80
CA LYS A 249 19.01 42.40 4.63
C LYS A 249 17.69 42.32 5.41
N LYS A 250 17.30 43.39 6.10
CA LYS A 250 16.05 43.43 6.88
C LYS A 250 14.80 43.26 6.01
N SER A 251 14.75 43.92 4.84
CA SER A 251 13.59 43.84 3.94
C SER A 251 13.43 42.44 3.34
N LEU A 252 14.52 41.81 2.89
CA LEU A 252 14.50 40.46 2.33
C LEU A 252 14.22 39.40 3.41
N SER A 253 14.83 39.51 4.59
CA SER A 253 14.55 38.59 5.71
C SER A 253 13.09 38.70 6.18
N SER A 254 12.56 39.91 6.34
CA SER A 254 11.16 40.09 6.76
C SER A 254 10.16 39.54 5.73
N TYR A 255 10.44 39.67 4.43
CA TYR A 255 9.61 39.10 3.38
C TYR A 255 9.76 37.56 3.31
N TYR A 256 10.97 37.05 3.53
CA TYR A 256 11.23 35.62 3.66
C TYR A 256 10.42 35.00 4.81
N ASP A 257 10.45 35.61 6.00
CA ASP A 257 9.70 35.12 7.17
C ASP A 257 8.19 35.10 6.90
N ALA A 258 7.67 36.14 6.25
CA ALA A 258 6.26 36.20 5.85
C ALA A 258 5.90 35.13 4.78
N ALA A 259 6.80 34.86 3.82
CA ALA A 259 6.62 33.80 2.83
C ALA A 259 6.72 32.39 3.46
N VAL A 260 7.59 32.20 4.46
CA VAL A 260 7.67 30.96 5.24
C VAL A 260 6.38 30.72 6.02
N ALA A 261 5.77 31.75 6.62
CA ALA A 261 4.49 31.61 7.29
C ALA A 261 3.37 31.13 6.34
N ILE A 262 3.36 31.63 5.10
CA ILE A 262 2.42 31.17 4.06
C ILE A 262 2.74 29.73 3.63
N LEU A 263 4.02 29.40 3.44
CA LEU A 263 4.45 28.05 3.11
C LEU A 263 4.04 27.03 4.20
N GLN A 264 4.17 27.40 5.48
CA GLN A 264 3.69 26.60 6.60
C GLN A 264 2.17 26.43 6.59
N SER A 265 1.42 27.50 6.27
CA SER A 265 -0.03 27.43 6.11
C SER A 265 -0.44 26.54 4.93
N GLU A 266 0.24 26.61 3.79
CA GLU A 266 -0.03 25.74 2.63
C GLU A 266 0.33 24.29 2.92
N HIS A 267 1.42 24.05 3.65
CA HIS A 267 1.77 22.72 4.13
C HIS A 267 0.71 22.15 5.06
N ALA A 268 0.24 22.92 6.04
CA ALA A 268 -0.83 22.49 6.95
C ALA A 268 -2.12 22.14 6.18
N SER A 269 -2.47 22.94 5.17
CA SER A 269 -3.61 22.67 4.27
C SER A 269 -3.42 21.39 3.44
N LEU A 270 -2.22 21.20 2.87
CA LEU A 270 -1.87 19.99 2.13
C LEU A 270 -1.97 18.74 3.03
N ARG A 271 -1.44 18.82 4.26
CA ARG A 271 -1.53 17.75 5.27
C ARG A 271 -2.97 17.44 5.67
N ALA A 272 -3.80 18.46 5.86
CA ALA A 272 -5.22 18.28 6.16
C ALA A 272 -5.94 17.57 5.00
N MET A 273 -5.65 17.94 3.75
CA MET A 273 -6.18 17.29 2.57
C MET A 273 -5.67 15.85 2.41
N GLU A 274 -4.40 15.57 2.71
CA GLU A 274 -3.85 14.22 2.73
C GLU A 274 -4.53 13.34 3.80
N SER A 275 -4.76 13.88 4.99
CA SER A 275 -5.48 13.18 6.06
C SER A 275 -6.92 12.88 5.65
N GLU A 276 -7.61 13.84 5.05
CA GLU A 276 -8.99 13.66 4.59
C GLU A 276 -9.07 12.68 3.41
N ASN A 277 -8.16 12.81 2.45
CA ASN A 277 -8.04 11.86 1.34
C ASN A 277 -7.69 10.45 1.85
N ALA A 278 -6.86 10.32 2.88
CA ALA A 278 -6.58 9.04 3.52
C ALA A 278 -7.81 8.46 4.23
N LYS A 279 -8.63 9.28 4.89
CA LYS A 279 -9.92 8.81 5.45
C LYS A 279 -10.87 8.37 4.35
N ILE A 280 -11.01 9.14 3.29
CA ILE A 280 -11.85 8.81 2.14
C ILE A 280 -11.36 7.52 1.48
N LEU A 281 -10.05 7.38 1.29
CA LEU A 281 -9.43 6.18 0.73
C LEU A 281 -9.57 4.97 1.67
N ASN A 282 -9.50 5.18 2.99
CA ASN A 282 -9.74 4.11 3.98
C ASN A 282 -11.23 3.69 4.03
N VAL A 283 -12.16 4.63 3.84
CA VAL A 283 -13.60 4.37 3.93
C VAL A 283 -14.17 3.84 2.61
N LYS A 284 -13.76 4.42 1.48
CA LYS A 284 -14.30 4.13 0.13
C LYS A 284 -13.38 3.29 -0.75
N GLY A 285 -12.09 3.17 -0.40
CA GLY A 285 -11.11 2.41 -1.17
C GLY A 285 -10.61 3.07 -2.46
N GLU A 286 -11.23 4.17 -2.88
CA GLU A 286 -10.85 4.99 -4.03
C GLU A 286 -11.01 6.49 -3.73
N LEU A 287 -10.25 7.31 -4.43
CA LEU A 287 -10.37 8.77 -4.44
C LEU A 287 -11.05 9.20 -5.74
N SER A 288 -12.00 10.13 -5.68
CA SER A 288 -12.60 10.68 -6.89
C SER A 288 -11.56 11.46 -7.71
N ASP A 289 -11.79 11.54 -9.02
CA ASP A 289 -10.95 12.33 -9.93
C ASP A 289 -10.88 13.80 -9.50
N GLU A 290 -11.99 14.35 -8.99
CA GLU A 290 -12.07 15.70 -8.44
C GLU A 290 -11.13 15.88 -7.24
N ASN A 291 -11.16 14.97 -6.26
CA ASN A 291 -10.29 15.04 -5.07
C ASN A 291 -8.82 14.87 -5.45
N THR A 292 -8.54 14.00 -6.43
CA THR A 292 -7.18 13.80 -6.97
C THR A 292 -6.67 15.07 -7.65
N ALA A 293 -7.50 15.70 -8.49
CA ALA A 293 -7.14 16.95 -9.17
C ALA A 293 -6.94 18.13 -8.19
N LEU A 294 -7.79 18.24 -7.16
CA LEU A 294 -7.64 19.26 -6.11
C LEU A 294 -6.34 19.08 -5.32
N TYR A 295 -6.03 17.84 -4.93
CA TYR A 295 -4.78 17.52 -4.24
C TYR A 295 -3.56 17.80 -5.13
N GLU A 296 -3.56 17.37 -6.40
CA GLU A 296 -2.46 17.68 -7.32
C GLU A 296 -2.25 19.18 -7.51
N LYS A 297 -3.34 19.95 -7.62
CA LYS A 297 -3.27 21.41 -7.75
C LYS A 297 -2.65 22.04 -6.52
N LEU A 298 -3.07 21.62 -5.32
CA LEU A 298 -2.52 22.13 -4.06
C LEU A 298 -1.05 21.74 -3.87
N ARG A 299 -0.70 20.49 -4.20
CA ARG A 299 0.67 19.98 -4.14
C ARG A 299 1.61 20.72 -5.11
N LYS A 300 1.20 20.90 -6.37
CA LYS A 300 1.99 21.65 -7.37
C LYS A 300 2.20 23.11 -6.92
N SER A 301 1.20 23.73 -6.30
CA SER A 301 1.30 25.07 -5.71
C SER A 301 2.35 25.11 -4.58
N PHE A 302 2.24 24.17 -3.63
CA PHE A 302 3.16 24.05 -2.50
C PHE A 302 4.60 23.79 -2.95
N ASP A 303 4.83 22.82 -3.84
CA ASP A 303 6.16 22.48 -4.36
C ASP A 303 6.81 23.70 -5.04
N GLN A 304 6.01 24.47 -5.78
CA GLN A 304 6.50 25.68 -6.45
C GLN A 304 6.86 26.78 -5.46
N LEU A 305 6.03 27.02 -4.44
CA LEU A 305 6.32 27.98 -3.39
C LEU A 305 7.55 27.58 -2.57
N LEU A 306 7.65 26.30 -2.18
CA LEU A 306 8.81 25.75 -1.48
C LEU A 306 10.10 25.97 -2.27
N ARG A 307 10.11 25.68 -3.58
CA ARG A 307 11.27 25.97 -4.44
C ARG A 307 11.64 27.44 -4.45
N CYS A 308 10.67 28.35 -4.55
CA CYS A 308 10.92 29.79 -4.55
C CYS A 308 11.47 30.28 -3.20
N VAL A 309 10.90 29.83 -2.08
CA VAL A 309 11.33 30.18 -0.72
C VAL A 309 12.72 29.61 -0.42
N SER A 310 12.97 28.35 -0.74
CA SER A 310 14.30 27.72 -0.58
C SER A 310 15.36 28.39 -1.46
N SER A 311 14.99 28.77 -2.69
CA SER A 311 15.87 29.54 -3.59
C SER A 311 16.23 30.92 -3.00
N LEU A 312 15.32 31.55 -2.25
CA LEU A 312 15.60 32.82 -1.58
C LEU A 312 16.44 32.60 -0.33
N ALA A 313 16.15 31.57 0.48
CA ALA A 313 16.96 31.20 1.64
C ALA A 313 18.42 30.95 1.25
N GLU A 314 18.64 30.13 0.21
CA GLU A 314 19.97 29.86 -0.34
C GLU A 314 20.67 31.15 -0.80
N ALA A 315 19.95 32.04 -1.47
CA ALA A 315 20.50 33.32 -1.92
C ALA A 315 20.87 34.27 -0.78
N LEU A 316 20.23 34.12 0.39
CA LEU A 316 20.49 34.87 1.62
C LEU A 316 21.52 34.16 2.55
N ASP A 317 22.13 33.06 2.11
CA ASP A 317 22.98 32.18 2.92
C ASP A 317 22.27 31.71 4.22
N MET A 318 20.95 31.53 4.17
CA MET A 318 20.12 30.98 5.23
C MET A 318 19.80 29.51 4.94
N GLN A 319 19.55 28.72 5.99
CA GLN A 319 19.07 27.35 5.79
C GLN A 319 17.63 27.38 5.23
N PRO A 320 17.31 26.53 4.24
CA PRO A 320 15.95 26.41 3.73
C PRO A 320 15.02 25.92 4.86
N PRO A 321 13.72 26.30 4.81
CA PRO A 321 12.78 25.93 5.85
C PRO A 321 12.61 24.41 5.89
N VAL A 322 12.80 23.83 7.07
CA VAL A 322 12.55 22.40 7.31
C VAL A 322 11.07 22.24 7.65
N MET A 323 10.37 21.43 6.85
CA MET A 323 8.97 21.10 7.09
C MET A 323 8.92 19.89 8.04
N PRO A 324 8.02 19.87 9.04
CA PRO A 324 7.88 18.71 9.93
C PRO A 324 7.47 17.45 9.17
N ASP A 325 8.27 16.39 9.26
CA ASP A 325 7.96 15.07 8.71
C ASP A 325 7.17 14.25 9.75
N ASP A 326 5.87 14.06 9.50
CA ASP A 326 5.08 13.04 10.19
C ASP A 326 4.86 11.87 9.22
N GLY A 327 5.49 10.72 9.53
CA GLY A 327 5.65 9.51 8.71
C GLY A 327 4.38 8.73 8.32
N HIS A 328 3.31 9.43 7.94
CA HIS A 328 2.01 8.86 7.59
C HIS A 328 1.54 9.20 6.17
N THR A 329 2.39 9.78 5.33
CA THR A 329 2.02 10.17 3.98
C THR A 329 2.22 9.03 2.99
N THR A 330 1.14 8.31 2.72
CA THR A 330 1.12 7.35 1.62
C THR A 330 1.18 8.14 0.31
N ARG A 331 2.36 8.19 -0.31
CA ARG A 331 2.59 8.84 -1.59
C ARG A 331 1.76 8.13 -2.67
N VAL A 332 0.62 8.71 -3.03
CA VAL A 332 -0.22 8.25 -4.15
C VAL A 332 0.58 8.47 -5.43
N THR A 333 1.17 7.41 -5.96
CA THR A 333 1.70 7.38 -7.32
C THR A 333 0.55 6.99 -8.24
N THR A 334 0.16 7.94 -9.09
CA THR A 334 -0.78 7.78 -10.20
C THR A 334 -0.29 6.66 -11.13
N ALA A 335 -0.91 5.48 -11.04
CA ALA A 335 -0.82 4.47 -12.06
C ALA A 335 -1.95 4.72 -13.07
N SER A 336 -1.54 4.81 -14.34
CA SER A 336 -2.39 5.09 -15.50
C SER A 336 -3.65 4.22 -15.55
N GLU A 337 -4.73 4.88 -15.96
CA GLU A 337 -6.09 4.39 -16.19
C GLU A 337 -6.17 3.03 -16.89
N LEU A 338 -7.11 2.19 -16.44
CA LEU A 338 -8.00 1.34 -17.25
C LEU A 338 -9.08 0.79 -16.32
N SER A 339 -10.29 1.30 -16.46
CA SER A 339 -11.49 0.95 -15.68
C SER A 339 -11.87 -0.53 -15.84
N PRO A 340 -12.37 -1.19 -14.77
CA PRO A 340 -13.31 -2.28 -14.92
C PRO A 340 -14.69 -1.91 -14.37
N SER A 341 -15.70 -2.35 -15.11
CA SER A 341 -17.12 -2.24 -14.85
C SER A 341 -17.52 -2.80 -13.48
N GLY A 342 -18.32 -2.03 -12.77
CA GLY A 342 -18.90 -2.40 -11.47
C GLY A 342 -19.88 -3.57 -11.57
N LYS A 343 -19.79 -4.47 -10.59
CA LYS A 343 -20.91 -5.29 -10.12
C LYS A 343 -20.92 -5.32 -8.59
N HIS A 344 -22.10 -5.07 -8.05
CA HIS A 344 -22.42 -4.91 -6.63
C HIS A 344 -22.00 -6.10 -5.77
N PHE A 345 -21.53 -5.81 -4.55
CA PHE A 345 -21.34 -6.79 -3.49
C PHE A 345 -22.69 -7.38 -3.03
N SER A 346 -22.80 -8.70 -3.18
CA SER A 346 -23.83 -9.54 -2.56
C SER A 346 -23.37 -10.00 -1.18
N ALA A 347 -24.29 -10.02 -0.20
CA ALA A 347 -24.25 -10.66 1.12
C ALA A 347 -22.92 -10.64 1.89
N VAL A 348 -22.88 -9.92 3.02
CA VAL A 348 -21.73 -9.86 3.95
C VAL A 348 -21.39 -11.26 4.45
N GLU A 349 -20.31 -11.83 3.91
CA GLU A 349 -19.74 -13.10 4.36
C GLU A 349 -19.06 -12.89 5.74
N PRO A 350 -19.24 -13.78 6.73
CA PRO A 350 -18.59 -13.64 8.03
C PRO A 350 -17.06 -13.73 7.90
N ILE A 351 -16.34 -12.87 8.65
CA ILE A 351 -14.86 -12.77 8.62
C ILE A 351 -14.18 -14.10 9.02
N TRP A 352 -14.81 -14.83 9.94
CA TRP A 352 -14.32 -16.10 10.49
C TRP A 352 -15.19 -17.26 10.00
N ASP A 353 -14.55 -18.40 9.75
CA ASP A 353 -15.23 -19.58 9.20
C ASP A 353 -16.15 -20.27 10.24
N ASP A 354 -15.84 -20.15 11.53
CA ASP A 354 -16.58 -20.71 12.65
C ASP A 354 -16.44 -19.86 13.94
N GLU A 355 -17.35 -20.06 14.89
CA GLU A 355 -17.38 -19.31 16.15
C GLU A 355 -16.20 -19.65 17.09
N ASP A 356 -15.61 -20.85 17.01
CA ASP A 356 -14.45 -21.21 17.86
C ASP A 356 -13.20 -20.44 17.39
N THR A 357 -12.99 -20.36 16.07
CA THR A 357 -11.94 -19.54 15.46
C THR A 357 -12.13 -18.06 15.80
N LYS A 358 -13.35 -17.53 15.69
CA LYS A 358 -13.67 -16.16 16.10
C LYS A 358 -13.35 -15.92 17.58
N ALA A 359 -13.77 -16.82 18.47
CA ALA A 359 -13.48 -16.73 19.90
C ALA A 359 -11.97 -16.75 20.17
N PHE A 360 -11.17 -17.48 19.39
CA PHE A 360 -9.72 -17.48 19.51
C PHE A 360 -9.07 -16.13 19.20
N TYR A 361 -9.58 -15.36 18.23
CA TYR A 361 -8.99 -14.05 17.87
C TYR A 361 -9.62 -12.87 18.63
N GLU A 362 -10.91 -12.93 18.95
CA GLU A 362 -11.65 -11.79 19.53
C GLU A 362 -11.86 -11.90 21.04
N SER A 363 -11.96 -13.11 21.60
CA SER A 363 -12.19 -13.32 23.03
C SER A 363 -10.86 -13.52 23.77
N LEU A 364 -10.18 -12.43 24.08
CA LEU A 364 -8.96 -12.43 24.89
C LEU A 364 -9.27 -12.44 26.40
N PRO A 365 -8.44 -13.07 27.24
CA PRO A 365 -8.62 -13.04 28.70
C PRO A 365 -8.45 -11.63 29.27
N ASP A 366 -9.34 -11.21 30.17
CA ASP A 366 -9.15 -9.98 30.94
C ASP A 366 -8.16 -10.23 32.09
N LEU A 367 -6.92 -9.80 31.90
CA LEU A 367 -5.83 -9.98 32.88
C LEU A 367 -6.13 -9.32 34.23
N ARG A 368 -7.01 -8.31 34.29
CA ARG A 368 -7.37 -7.62 35.54
C ARG A 368 -8.18 -8.50 36.50
N VAL A 369 -8.81 -9.56 36.00
CA VAL A 369 -9.55 -10.53 36.81
C VAL A 369 -8.60 -11.52 37.50
N PHE A 370 -7.44 -11.80 36.89
CA PHE A 370 -6.52 -12.85 37.33
C PHE A 370 -5.24 -12.33 38.00
N VAL A 371 -4.94 -11.04 37.83
CA VAL A 371 -3.68 -10.43 38.28
C VAL A 371 -3.96 -9.04 38.89
N PRO A 372 -3.44 -8.75 40.10
CA PRO A 372 -3.54 -7.42 40.69
C PRO A 372 -2.96 -6.32 39.79
N GLY A 373 -3.64 -5.16 39.69
CA GLY A 373 -3.27 -4.04 38.81
C GLY A 373 -1.85 -3.50 39.00
N VAL A 374 -1.29 -3.62 40.21
CA VAL A 374 0.10 -3.22 40.53
C VAL A 374 1.12 -4.01 39.72
N LEU A 375 0.87 -5.30 39.46
CA LEU A 375 1.76 -6.15 38.65
C LEU A 375 1.58 -5.92 37.15
N LEU A 376 0.45 -5.32 36.75
CA LEU A 376 0.14 -4.92 35.38
C LEU A 376 0.73 -3.55 34.99
N GLY A 377 1.36 -2.84 35.95
CA GLY A 377 2.04 -1.57 35.71
C GLY A 377 1.12 -0.34 35.75
N GLU A 378 -0.10 -0.46 36.29
CA GLU A 378 -0.97 0.69 36.54
C GLU A 378 -0.47 1.45 37.78
N ALA A 379 0.00 2.68 37.59
CA ALA A 379 0.23 3.60 38.71
C ALA A 379 -1.11 3.94 39.36
N GLU A 380 -1.19 3.90 40.70
CA GLU A 380 -2.42 4.15 41.46
C GLU A 380 -3.16 5.41 40.96
N PRO A 381 -4.44 5.32 40.59
CA PRO A 381 -5.30 6.48 40.62
C PRO A 381 -5.56 6.81 42.09
N LYS A 382 -5.24 8.06 42.48
CA LYS A 382 -5.61 8.59 43.80
C LYS A 382 -7.10 8.37 44.01
N LEU A 383 -7.41 7.58 45.03
CA LEU A 383 -8.75 7.31 45.52
C LEU A 383 -9.49 8.62 45.80
N VAL A 384 -10.61 8.84 45.13
CA VAL A 384 -11.73 9.60 45.67
C VAL A 384 -12.92 8.66 45.71
N ASP A 385 -13.33 8.33 46.92
CA ASP A 385 -14.51 7.54 47.25
C ASP A 385 -15.78 8.08 46.58
N GLN A 386 -16.56 7.17 45.98
CA GLN A 386 -17.96 6.99 46.38
C GLN A 386 -18.57 5.71 45.80
N HIS A 387 -19.07 4.87 46.69
CA HIS A 387 -19.89 3.70 46.40
C HIS A 387 -21.29 4.09 45.87
N GLY A 388 -21.66 3.50 44.73
CA GLY A 388 -22.93 2.81 44.50
C GLY A 388 -24.23 3.62 44.31
N LYS A 389 -24.77 3.60 43.08
CA LYS A 389 -26.14 3.15 42.79
C LYS A 389 -26.40 2.94 41.28
N VAL A 390 -27.16 1.89 41.01
CA VAL A 390 -27.68 1.42 39.73
C VAL A 390 -28.57 2.47 39.05
N HIS A 391 -28.34 2.78 37.76
CA HIS A 391 -29.44 2.98 36.80
C HIS A 391 -29.00 2.84 35.33
N GLU A 392 -29.92 2.25 34.57
CA GLU A 392 -29.96 2.06 33.12
C GLU A 392 -30.09 3.38 32.32
N GLN A 393 -29.88 3.23 30.99
CA GLN A 393 -30.44 4.01 29.87
C GLN A 393 -29.70 5.24 29.29
N THR A 394 -29.31 5.05 28.01
CA THR A 394 -29.48 5.92 26.82
C THR A 394 -29.00 7.37 26.78
N GLY A 395 -28.36 7.72 25.65
CA GLY A 395 -28.71 8.93 24.90
C GLY A 395 -27.68 10.08 24.84
N GLU A 396 -27.02 10.18 23.68
CA GLU A 396 -26.76 11.40 22.88
C GLU A 396 -26.01 12.65 23.43
N HIS A 397 -24.93 12.95 22.69
CA HIS A 397 -24.53 14.24 22.08
C HIS A 397 -24.18 15.50 22.92
N LYS A 398 -22.89 15.88 22.76
CA LYS A 398 -22.36 17.15 22.18
C LYS A 398 -21.94 18.34 23.06
N LEU A 399 -20.80 18.90 22.60
CA LEU A 399 -20.30 20.30 22.62
C LEU A 399 -19.67 20.78 23.94
N GLU A 400 -18.35 20.97 24.01
CA GLU A 400 -17.48 22.02 23.41
C GLU A 400 -17.34 23.28 24.30
N GLN A 401 -16.14 23.87 24.21
CA GLN A 401 -15.65 25.14 24.77
C GLN A 401 -15.13 25.04 26.22
N GLY A 402 -13.96 25.57 26.58
CA GLY A 402 -13.01 26.45 25.91
C GLY A 402 -12.27 27.27 26.98
N ALA A 403 -11.00 27.60 26.71
CA ALA A 403 -10.07 28.54 27.39
C ALA A 403 -8.74 27.82 27.68
N GLU A 404 -7.67 28.04 26.90
CA GLU A 404 -6.76 29.21 26.94
C GLU A 404 -6.08 29.38 28.31
N VAL A 405 -4.78 29.62 28.50
CA VAL A 405 -3.59 29.89 27.66
C VAL A 405 -2.40 29.99 28.67
N GLN A 406 -1.15 29.99 28.15
CA GLN A 406 0.10 30.52 28.77
C GLN A 406 0.82 29.67 29.82
N ASN A 407 2.16 29.60 29.89
CA ASN A 407 3.25 29.97 28.98
C ASN A 407 4.59 29.48 29.59
N ASN A 408 5.61 29.36 28.73
CA ASN A 408 7.04 29.55 28.99
C ASN A 408 7.81 28.51 29.84
N ALA A 409 8.75 27.80 29.21
CA ALA A 409 10.20 28.14 29.04
C ALA A 409 11.00 27.45 30.18
N GLU A 410 12.19 26.89 30.03
CA GLU A 410 13.29 27.16 29.11
C GLU A 410 14.30 25.99 29.18
N ALA A 411 15.24 26.01 28.24
CA ALA A 411 16.33 25.07 27.99
C ALA A 411 17.25 24.71 29.18
N SER A 412 18.00 23.61 29.05
CA SER A 412 19.48 23.60 29.10
C SER A 412 20.05 22.17 28.98
N VAL A 413 20.92 21.98 28.00
CA VAL A 413 21.87 20.85 27.88
C VAL A 413 23.19 21.26 28.55
N PRO A 414 24.00 20.32 29.06
CA PRO A 414 25.37 20.29 28.56
C PRO A 414 25.90 18.88 28.26
N GLU A 415 26.72 18.83 27.20
CA GLU A 415 27.59 17.75 26.77
C GLU A 415 28.74 17.49 27.75
N HIS A 416 29.31 16.27 27.70
CA HIS A 416 30.76 16.05 27.76
C HIS A 416 31.13 14.65 27.19
N GLN A 417 31.72 14.65 25.97
CA GLN A 417 33.05 14.14 25.60
C GLN A 417 33.79 13.18 26.59
N LEU A 418 34.58 12.15 26.22
CA LEU A 418 35.43 11.84 25.05
C LEU A 418 35.94 10.37 25.15
N GLU A 419 36.41 9.85 24.00
CA GLU A 419 37.50 8.85 23.79
C GLU A 419 37.31 7.40 24.27
N GLY A 420 37.66 6.34 23.53
CA GLY A 420 38.47 6.18 22.32
C GLY A 420 39.46 5.02 22.51
N LYS A 421 39.61 4.16 21.47
CA LYS A 421 40.65 3.11 21.23
C LYS A 421 40.30 1.66 21.65
N THR A 422 39.86 0.83 20.70
CA THR A 422 40.64 -0.11 19.83
C THR A 422 41.32 -1.25 20.58
N ASN A 423 40.91 -2.52 20.35
CA ASN A 423 41.60 -3.36 19.38
C ASN A 423 40.91 -4.72 19.15
N VAL A 424 41.08 -5.18 17.91
CA VAL A 424 40.60 -6.42 17.27
C VAL A 424 41.45 -7.62 17.69
N GLY A 425 40.85 -8.82 17.71
CA GLY A 425 41.62 -10.08 17.85
C GLY A 425 40.78 -11.35 17.72
N SER A 426 40.45 -11.75 16.49
CA SER A 426 39.94 -13.08 16.13
C SER A 426 40.91 -14.21 16.48
N LYS A 427 40.38 -15.38 16.89
CA LYS A 427 40.90 -16.69 16.43
C LYS A 427 39.94 -17.85 16.72
N ASN A 428 39.56 -18.52 15.63
CA ASN A 428 38.94 -19.84 15.55
C ASN A 428 39.73 -20.94 16.28
N ARG A 429 39.05 -21.97 16.79
CA ARG A 429 39.34 -23.40 16.46
C ARG A 429 38.28 -24.37 16.98
N GLU A 430 38.25 -25.51 16.29
CA GLU A 430 37.17 -26.46 16.10
C GLU A 430 37.00 -27.56 17.18
N LYS A 431 35.76 -28.09 17.23
CA LYS A 431 35.29 -29.47 17.49
C LYS A 431 36.18 -30.47 18.26
N LYS A 432 35.59 -31.11 19.30
CA LYS A 432 35.31 -32.57 19.30
C LYS A 432 34.43 -33.03 20.47
N ASP A 433 33.54 -33.96 20.13
CA ASP A 433 32.67 -34.77 21.01
C ASP A 433 33.41 -35.51 22.12
N LYS A 434 32.74 -35.70 23.28
CA LYS A 434 32.42 -37.04 23.81
C LYS A 434 31.44 -37.00 25.00
N THR A 435 30.57 -38.00 24.95
CA THR A 435 29.54 -38.53 25.86
C THR A 435 29.97 -38.89 27.28
N GLY A 436 29.04 -38.79 28.26
CA GLY A 436 28.87 -39.82 29.32
C GLY A 436 28.77 -39.39 30.81
N LYS A 437 27.52 -39.36 31.31
CA LYS A 437 26.96 -39.80 32.63
C LYS A 437 27.55 -39.45 34.03
N GLU A 438 26.64 -38.85 34.82
CA GLU A 438 26.19 -39.14 36.21
C GLU A 438 27.04 -38.85 37.48
N ILE A 439 26.62 -37.77 38.18
CA ILE A 439 26.25 -37.58 39.62
C ILE A 439 27.15 -38.14 40.74
N SER A 440 27.64 -37.23 41.62
CA SER A 440 27.49 -37.32 43.09
C SER A 440 27.86 -36.00 43.80
N LYS A 441 27.37 -35.87 45.03
CA LYS A 441 27.04 -34.66 45.83
C LYS A 441 28.13 -34.16 46.80
N GLU A 442 28.06 -32.85 47.10
CA GLU A 442 28.29 -32.13 48.39
C GLU A 442 29.73 -32.12 48.98
N LYS A 443 30.28 -31.09 49.68
CA LYS A 443 29.86 -29.78 50.22
C LYS A 443 31.12 -28.97 50.65
N GLU A 444 31.20 -27.67 50.32
CA GLU A 444 31.20 -26.48 51.22
C GLU A 444 32.42 -26.19 52.13
N ALA A 445 33.08 -25.05 51.86
CA ALA A 445 33.38 -23.91 52.75
C ALA A 445 34.28 -22.93 51.94
N ASP A 446 34.08 -21.62 51.84
CA ASP A 446 33.71 -20.71 52.92
C ASP A 446 33.25 -19.32 52.39
N GLN A 447 32.33 -18.73 53.16
CA GLN A 447 32.09 -17.31 53.45
C GLN A 447 31.79 -16.30 52.32
N LYS A 448 30.54 -15.83 52.18
CA LYS A 448 29.74 -14.94 53.07
C LYS A 448 30.09 -13.45 52.88
N GLY A 449 29.29 -12.77 52.06
CA GLY A 449 29.27 -11.31 51.99
C GLY A 449 28.37 -10.74 50.88
N ASP A 450 28.22 -11.45 49.76
CA ASP A 450 27.64 -10.87 48.53
C ASP A 450 26.34 -11.54 48.02
N ILE A 451 25.81 -12.51 48.78
CA ILE A 451 24.82 -13.46 48.26
C ILE A 451 23.35 -13.01 48.44
N GLU A 452 23.05 -12.05 49.32
CA GLU A 452 21.65 -11.68 49.61
C GLU A 452 21.02 -10.72 48.59
N ARG A 453 21.81 -9.95 47.83
CA ARG A 453 21.29 -9.14 46.71
C ARG A 453 21.27 -9.90 45.38
N GLU A 454 22.04 -10.98 45.28
CA GLU A 454 22.12 -11.83 44.09
C GLU A 454 21.08 -12.97 44.10
N LYS A 455 20.75 -13.54 45.28
CA LYS A 455 19.72 -14.60 45.40
C LYS A 455 18.30 -14.18 45.00
N VAL A 456 17.94 -12.90 45.13
CA VAL A 456 16.63 -12.40 44.69
C VAL A 456 16.58 -12.18 43.16
N ARG A 457 17.71 -11.88 42.52
CA ARG A 457 17.77 -11.74 41.04
C ARG A 457 17.94 -13.08 40.31
N VAL A 458 18.59 -14.07 40.93
CA VAL A 458 18.81 -15.41 40.35
C VAL A 458 17.53 -16.27 40.41
N THR A 459 16.67 -16.05 41.41
CA THR A 459 15.39 -16.77 41.56
C THR A 459 14.33 -16.32 40.54
N ASP A 460 14.25 -15.02 40.23
CA ASP A 460 13.36 -14.49 39.17
C ASP A 460 13.81 -14.84 37.75
N GLY A 461 15.11 -15.06 37.53
CA GLY A 461 15.65 -15.49 36.25
C GLY A 461 15.32 -16.93 35.91
N ALA A 462 15.50 -17.84 36.87
CA ALA A 462 15.22 -19.27 36.71
C ALA A 462 13.71 -19.56 36.53
N SER A 463 12.84 -18.78 37.16
CA SER A 463 11.38 -18.90 36.99
C SER A 463 10.93 -18.49 35.59
N LEU A 464 11.47 -17.40 35.04
CA LEU A 464 11.21 -16.99 33.65
C LEU A 464 11.76 -18.00 32.64
N ASP A 465 12.99 -18.49 32.83
CA ASP A 465 13.59 -19.44 31.89
C ASP A 465 12.80 -20.76 31.85
N ASN A 466 12.24 -21.20 32.98
CA ASN A 466 11.31 -22.35 33.04
C ASN A 466 9.99 -22.07 32.28
N LEU A 467 9.43 -20.87 32.42
CA LEU A 467 8.24 -20.46 31.68
C LEU A 467 8.51 -20.41 30.16
N LEU A 468 9.65 -19.88 29.73
CA LEU A 468 10.06 -19.85 28.31
C LEU A 468 10.30 -21.26 27.74
N GLN A 469 10.77 -22.22 28.55
CA GLN A 469 10.90 -23.62 28.14
C GLN A 469 9.55 -24.32 27.93
N ARG A 470 8.48 -23.85 28.57
CA ARG A 470 7.11 -24.35 28.38
C ARG A 470 6.42 -23.76 27.15
N LEU A 471 6.91 -22.63 26.64
CA LEU A 471 6.32 -21.91 25.51
C LEU A 471 6.08 -22.80 24.26
N PRO A 472 7.03 -23.65 23.81
CA PRO A 472 6.83 -24.51 22.63
C PRO A 472 5.81 -25.64 22.85
N ARG A 473 5.39 -25.91 24.10
CA ARG A 473 4.37 -26.90 24.45
C ARG A 473 2.96 -26.31 24.51
N CYS A 474 2.82 -25.00 24.36
CA CYS A 474 1.54 -24.30 24.44
C CYS A 474 0.82 -24.33 23.09
N VAL A 475 0.18 -25.47 22.80
CA VAL A 475 -0.56 -25.74 21.55
C VAL A 475 -2.08 -25.66 21.72
N SER A 476 -2.56 -25.05 22.81
CA SER A 476 -3.99 -24.84 23.07
C SER A 476 -4.23 -23.45 23.66
N ARG A 477 -5.47 -22.96 23.48
CA ARG A 477 -5.92 -21.67 24.01
C ARG A 477 -5.71 -21.58 25.53
N ASP A 478 -6.12 -22.61 26.26
CA ASP A 478 -6.07 -22.59 27.73
C ASP A 478 -4.63 -22.61 28.26
N LEU A 479 -3.73 -23.37 27.60
CA LEU A 479 -2.32 -23.43 27.99
C LEU A 479 -1.61 -22.08 27.77
N ILE A 480 -1.86 -21.43 26.64
CA ILE A 480 -1.21 -20.15 26.34
C ILE A 480 -1.78 -19.02 27.20
N ASP A 481 -3.09 -19.02 27.47
CA ASP A 481 -3.73 -18.03 28.33
C ASP A 481 -3.25 -18.19 29.79
N GLN A 482 -3.13 -19.43 30.28
CA GLN A 482 -2.55 -19.71 31.60
C GLN A 482 -1.09 -19.23 31.70
N LEU A 483 -0.27 -19.54 30.69
CA LEU A 483 1.13 -19.09 30.65
C LEU A 483 1.23 -17.56 30.59
N THR A 484 0.29 -16.90 29.90
CA THR A 484 0.20 -15.44 29.83
C THR A 484 -0.07 -14.83 31.22
N VAL A 485 -1.00 -15.41 31.99
CA VAL A 485 -1.27 -14.99 33.38
C VAL A 485 -0.04 -15.23 34.26
N GLU A 486 0.60 -16.40 34.17
CA GLU A 486 1.83 -16.70 34.92
C GLU A 486 2.95 -15.69 34.62
N PHE A 487 3.11 -15.26 33.36
CA PHE A 487 4.10 -14.26 32.97
C PHE A 487 3.84 -12.88 33.62
N CYS A 488 2.57 -12.51 33.85
CA CYS A 488 2.25 -11.23 34.48
C CYS A 488 2.80 -11.10 35.91
N TYR A 489 2.96 -12.22 36.64
CA TYR A 489 3.60 -12.24 37.96
C TYR A 489 5.12 -12.08 37.89
N LEU A 490 5.72 -12.27 36.72
CA LEU A 490 7.16 -12.09 36.46
C LEU A 490 7.43 -10.82 35.64
N ASN A 491 6.46 -9.91 35.54
CA ASN A 491 6.53 -8.74 34.68
C ASN A 491 7.66 -7.79 35.09
N SER A 492 8.62 -7.59 34.19
CA SER A 492 9.63 -6.53 34.30
C SER A 492 10.09 -6.13 32.90
N LYS A 493 10.64 -4.91 32.75
CA LYS A 493 11.15 -4.43 31.46
C LYS A 493 12.22 -5.38 30.86
N ALA A 494 13.05 -5.99 31.71
CA ALA A 494 14.04 -6.97 31.29
C ALA A 494 13.39 -8.29 30.82
N ASN A 495 12.38 -8.76 31.56
CA ASN A 495 11.67 -10.01 31.24
C ASN A 495 10.81 -9.87 29.98
N ARG A 496 10.17 -8.71 29.75
CA ARG A 496 9.47 -8.40 28.48
C ARG A 496 10.41 -8.44 27.28
N LYS A 497 11.63 -7.90 27.42
CA LYS A 497 12.65 -7.97 26.35
C LYS A 497 13.13 -9.41 26.09
N LYS A 498 13.29 -10.22 27.14
CA LYS A 498 13.60 -11.65 27.02
C LYS A 498 12.46 -12.42 26.34
N LEU A 499 11.21 -12.16 26.72
CA LEU A 499 10.03 -12.75 26.12
C LEU A 499 9.91 -12.39 24.63
N ALA A 500 10.04 -11.11 24.27
CA ALA A 500 10.02 -10.68 22.86
C ALA A 500 11.06 -11.43 22.01
N ARG A 501 12.27 -11.64 22.53
CA ARG A 501 13.31 -12.42 21.86
C ARG A 501 12.98 -13.91 21.77
N ALA A 502 12.37 -14.49 22.79
CA ALA A 502 11.94 -15.88 22.77
C ALA A 502 10.83 -16.10 21.73
N LEU A 503 9.85 -15.20 21.68
CA LEU A 503 8.77 -15.19 20.68
C LEU A 503 9.32 -14.99 19.27
N PHE A 504 10.27 -14.08 19.06
CA PHE A 504 10.89 -13.86 17.74
C PHE A 504 11.64 -15.11 17.22
N ASN A 505 12.25 -15.88 18.12
CA ASN A 505 13.06 -17.07 17.78
C ASN A 505 12.22 -18.36 17.68
N VAL A 506 11.00 -18.30 17.14
CA VAL A 506 10.21 -19.51 16.85
C VAL A 506 10.97 -20.42 15.89
N PRO A 507 11.04 -21.75 16.15
CA PRO A 507 11.58 -22.72 15.21
C PRO A 507 10.86 -22.65 13.86
N ARG A 508 11.62 -22.66 12.76
CA ARG A 508 11.07 -22.52 11.40
C ARG A 508 10.16 -23.67 10.99
N THR A 509 10.31 -24.82 11.64
CA THR A 509 9.49 -26.03 11.44
C THR A 509 8.18 -26.00 12.21
N SER A 510 8.01 -25.08 13.16
CA SER A 510 6.89 -25.04 14.11
C SER A 510 6.00 -23.82 13.87
N LEU A 511 5.47 -23.72 12.65
CA LEU A 511 4.62 -22.60 12.22
C LEU A 511 3.25 -22.60 12.93
N GLU A 512 2.82 -23.75 13.43
CA GLU A 512 1.60 -23.94 14.23
C GLU A 512 1.59 -23.17 15.55
N LEU A 513 2.76 -22.75 16.05
CA LEU A 513 2.88 -21.99 17.30
C LEU A 513 2.58 -20.49 17.13
N LEU A 514 2.64 -19.97 15.90
CA LEU A 514 2.51 -18.54 15.61
C LEU A 514 1.16 -17.93 16.05
N PRO A 515 0.00 -18.59 15.86
CA PRO A 515 -1.29 -18.06 16.36
C PRO A 515 -1.32 -17.94 17.89
N PHE A 516 -0.79 -18.93 18.60
CA PHE A 516 -0.75 -18.92 20.07
C PHE A 516 0.18 -17.82 20.59
N TYR A 517 1.37 -17.68 19.99
CA TYR A 517 2.31 -16.63 20.38
C TYR A 517 1.74 -15.24 20.09
N SER A 518 1.00 -15.08 18.99
CA SER A 518 0.28 -13.84 18.66
C SER A 518 -0.84 -13.56 19.66
N ARG A 519 -1.58 -14.57 20.11
CA ARG A 519 -2.60 -14.44 21.18
C ARG A 519 -1.99 -13.99 22.51
N LEU A 520 -0.85 -14.56 22.90
CA LEU A 520 -0.11 -14.14 24.09
C LEU A 520 0.28 -12.67 24.00
N VAL A 521 0.84 -12.24 22.87
CA VAL A 521 1.23 -10.84 22.64
C VAL A 521 0.00 -9.93 22.67
N ALA A 522 -1.10 -10.34 22.03
CA ALA A 522 -2.35 -9.58 22.01
C ALA A 522 -2.94 -9.40 23.42
N THR A 523 -2.95 -10.46 24.21
CA THR A 523 -3.43 -10.44 25.60
C THR A 523 -2.56 -9.53 26.47
N LEU A 524 -1.22 -9.62 26.38
CA LEU A 524 -0.30 -8.76 27.12
C LEU A 524 -0.32 -7.30 26.65
N SER A 525 -0.69 -7.02 25.39
CA SER A 525 -0.71 -5.66 24.85
C SER A 525 -1.66 -4.72 25.60
N THR A 526 -2.69 -5.28 26.26
CA THR A 526 -3.68 -4.55 27.05
C THR A 526 -3.06 -3.82 28.25
N CYS A 527 -1.99 -4.36 28.83
CA CYS A 527 -1.28 -3.81 29.99
C CYS A 527 0.18 -3.42 29.68
N MET A 528 0.80 -4.04 28.67
CA MET A 528 2.23 -3.91 28.34
C MET A 528 2.43 -3.52 26.87
N LYS A 529 2.25 -2.24 26.56
CA LYS A 529 2.31 -1.71 25.17
C LYS A 529 3.71 -1.74 24.53
N ASP A 530 4.77 -1.93 25.32
CA ASP A 530 6.15 -1.99 24.83
C ASP A 530 6.51 -3.36 24.22
N LEU A 531 5.85 -4.44 24.65
CA LEU A 531 6.14 -5.78 24.13
C LEU A 531 5.79 -5.92 22.63
N PRO A 532 4.58 -5.55 22.16
CA PRO A 532 4.24 -5.65 20.74
C PRO A 532 5.14 -4.81 19.84
N SER A 533 5.48 -3.58 20.25
CA SER A 533 6.32 -2.68 19.43
C SER A 533 7.75 -3.21 19.27
N MET A 534 8.33 -3.79 20.33
CA MET A 534 9.64 -4.46 20.24
C MET A 534 9.60 -5.65 19.26
N LEU A 535 8.58 -6.49 19.34
CA LEU A 535 8.46 -7.67 18.48
C LEU A 535 8.23 -7.28 17.01
N LEU A 536 7.35 -6.31 16.75
CA LEU A 536 7.07 -5.82 15.39
C LEU A 536 8.31 -5.20 14.75
N SER A 537 9.07 -4.37 15.48
CA SER A 537 10.34 -3.80 14.99
C SER A 537 11.32 -4.89 14.57
N MET A 538 11.48 -5.94 15.39
CA MET A 538 12.36 -7.06 15.08
C MET A 538 11.90 -7.85 13.84
N LEU A 539 10.60 -8.08 13.69
CA LEU A 539 10.03 -8.78 12.54
C LEU A 539 10.15 -7.96 11.25
N GLU A 540 9.90 -6.65 11.32
CA GLU A 540 9.99 -5.73 10.18
C GLU A 540 11.43 -5.55 9.70
N GLU A 541 12.38 -5.36 10.62
CA GLU A 541 13.81 -5.31 10.30
C GLU A 541 14.29 -6.62 9.65
N GLU A 542 13.87 -7.77 10.18
CA GLU A 542 14.19 -9.07 9.60
C GLU A 542 13.56 -9.25 8.21
N PHE A 543 12.30 -8.83 8.01
CA PHE A 543 11.64 -8.87 6.72
C PHE A 543 12.42 -8.07 5.68
N ASN A 544 12.70 -6.79 5.97
CA ASN A 544 13.41 -5.89 5.06
C ASN A 544 14.82 -6.41 4.73
N PHE A 545 15.53 -6.95 5.72
CA PHE A 545 16.84 -7.59 5.51
C PHE A 545 16.75 -8.84 4.62
N LEU A 546 15.73 -9.67 4.82
CA LEU A 546 15.54 -10.89 4.04
C LEU A 546 15.11 -10.59 2.60
N MET A 547 14.29 -9.56 2.37
CA MET A 547 13.84 -9.16 1.04
C MET A 547 14.99 -8.63 0.17
N ASN A 548 15.98 -7.95 0.76
CA ASN A 548 17.16 -7.47 0.04
C ASN A 548 18.14 -8.60 -0.38
N LYS A 549 17.99 -9.81 0.17
CA LYS A 549 18.87 -10.96 -0.14
C LYS A 549 18.19 -11.94 -1.11
N LYS A 550 18.87 -12.20 -2.23
CA LYS A 550 18.39 -13.08 -3.32
C LYS A 550 18.65 -14.58 -3.12
N ASP A 551 19.36 -14.97 -2.06
CA ASP A 551 19.72 -16.38 -1.80
C ASP A 551 18.52 -17.22 -1.32
N GLN A 552 18.28 -18.36 -2.00
CA GLN A 552 17.20 -19.32 -1.72
C GLN A 552 17.35 -20.10 -0.39
N ILE A 553 18.52 -20.04 0.27
CA ILE A 553 18.85 -20.86 1.45
C ILE A 553 17.97 -20.55 2.68
N LYS A 554 17.25 -19.41 2.70
CA LYS A 554 16.47 -18.95 3.87
C LYS A 554 14.95 -18.89 3.67
N ILE A 555 14.39 -19.60 2.69
CA ILE A 555 12.94 -19.55 2.41
C ILE A 555 12.07 -19.81 3.65
N GLU A 556 12.42 -20.82 4.46
CA GLU A 556 11.70 -21.15 5.70
C GLU A 556 11.71 -19.98 6.72
N THR A 557 12.77 -19.18 6.74
CA THR A 557 12.86 -18.00 7.62
C THR A 557 11.94 -16.89 7.12
N LYS A 558 11.91 -16.68 5.79
CA LYS A 558 11.03 -15.71 5.15
C LYS A 558 9.55 -16.07 5.41
N ILE A 559 9.20 -17.35 5.25
CA ILE A 559 7.85 -17.87 5.50
C ILE A 559 7.47 -17.71 6.98
N ARG A 560 8.34 -18.11 7.92
CA ARG A 560 8.08 -17.93 9.36
C ARG A 560 7.82 -16.46 9.70
N ASN A 561 8.69 -15.57 9.23
CA ASN A 561 8.58 -14.13 9.50
C ASN A 561 7.24 -13.56 8.98
N ILE A 562 6.91 -13.82 7.70
CA ILE A 562 5.72 -13.23 7.09
C ILE A 562 4.42 -13.80 7.65
N ARG A 563 4.39 -15.10 7.97
CA ARG A 563 3.25 -15.71 8.66
C ARG A 563 3.06 -15.12 10.04
N PHE A 564 4.14 -14.83 10.77
CA PHE A 564 4.01 -14.23 12.10
C PHE A 564 3.44 -12.81 12.04
N ILE A 565 3.87 -11.99 11.08
CA ILE A 565 3.26 -10.66 10.83
C ILE A 565 1.77 -10.83 10.48
N GLY A 566 1.41 -11.80 9.63
CA GLY A 566 0.02 -12.09 9.28
C GLY A 566 -0.85 -12.52 10.47
N GLU A 567 -0.33 -13.36 11.36
CA GLU A 567 -1.01 -13.77 12.59
C GLU A 567 -1.23 -12.60 13.56
N LEU A 568 -0.21 -11.74 13.75
CA LEU A 568 -0.32 -10.53 14.56
C LEU A 568 -1.33 -9.52 13.97
N CYS A 569 -1.52 -9.51 12.66
CA CYS A 569 -2.51 -8.65 12.00
C CYS A 569 -3.95 -9.05 12.34
N LYS A 570 -4.23 -10.35 12.41
CA LYS A 570 -5.55 -10.88 12.81
C LYS A 570 -5.95 -10.47 14.23
N PHE A 571 -4.99 -10.22 15.12
CA PHE A 571 -5.20 -9.69 16.47
C PHE A 571 -5.19 -8.14 16.55
N ASN A 572 -5.13 -7.44 15.42
CA ASN A 572 -4.96 -5.98 15.34
C ASN A 572 -3.69 -5.44 16.04
N ILE A 573 -2.66 -6.28 16.19
CA ILE A 573 -1.36 -5.89 16.74
C ILE A 573 -0.47 -5.34 15.61
N ALA A 574 -0.34 -6.08 14.51
CA ALA A 574 0.32 -5.58 13.31
C ALA A 574 -0.66 -4.71 12.52
N PRO A 575 -0.35 -3.43 12.25
CA PRO A 575 -1.20 -2.58 11.43
C PRO A 575 -1.38 -3.15 10.02
N SER A 576 -2.59 -3.08 9.46
CA SER A 576 -2.86 -3.52 8.09
C SER A 576 -1.95 -2.83 7.06
N GLY A 577 -1.56 -1.58 7.31
CA GLY A 577 -0.58 -0.84 6.51
C GLY A 577 0.78 -1.53 6.37
N LEU A 578 1.31 -2.13 7.46
CA LEU A 578 2.55 -2.90 7.43
C LEU A 578 2.40 -4.14 6.54
N VAL A 579 1.31 -4.89 6.72
CA VAL A 579 1.01 -6.09 5.93
C VAL A 579 0.94 -5.77 4.43
N PHE A 580 0.25 -4.69 4.06
CA PHE A 580 0.18 -4.26 2.67
C PHE A 580 1.54 -3.80 2.12
N SER A 581 2.39 -3.18 2.93
CA SER A 581 3.76 -2.82 2.52
C SER A 581 4.60 -4.07 2.25
N CYS A 582 4.51 -5.09 3.11
CA CYS A 582 5.19 -6.37 2.90
C CYS A 582 4.67 -7.08 1.64
N LEU A 583 3.34 -7.17 1.46
CA LEU A 583 2.74 -7.78 0.27
C LEU A 583 3.18 -7.03 -1.00
N LYS A 584 3.14 -5.70 -0.99
CA LYS A 584 3.59 -4.88 -2.11
C LYS A 584 5.06 -5.13 -2.45
N ALA A 585 5.94 -5.21 -1.45
CA ALA A 585 7.36 -5.50 -1.69
C ALA A 585 7.55 -6.86 -2.39
N CYS A 586 6.74 -7.88 -2.05
CA CYS A 586 6.77 -9.17 -2.74
C CYS A 586 6.18 -9.12 -4.16
N LEU A 587 5.16 -8.29 -4.41
CA LEU A 587 4.54 -8.13 -5.73
C LEU A 587 5.39 -7.27 -6.69
N ASP A 588 6.11 -6.27 -6.17
CA ASP A 588 7.00 -5.41 -6.96
C ASP A 588 8.17 -6.22 -7.55
N ASP A 589 8.74 -7.16 -6.77
CA ASP A 589 9.68 -8.19 -7.26
C ASP A 589 9.07 -9.59 -7.19
N PHE A 590 8.09 -9.84 -8.06
CA PHE A 590 7.42 -11.13 -8.13
C PHE A 590 8.28 -12.18 -8.86
N SER A 591 9.19 -12.83 -8.11
CA SER A 591 10.10 -13.86 -8.59
C SER A 591 10.43 -14.92 -7.52
N HIS A 592 10.53 -16.18 -7.96
CA HIS A 592 10.91 -17.36 -7.15
C HIS A 592 10.31 -17.35 -5.72
N HIS A 593 11.15 -17.08 -4.71
CA HIS A 593 10.81 -17.14 -3.30
C HIS A 593 9.85 -16.03 -2.82
N ASN A 594 9.78 -14.90 -3.53
CA ASN A 594 8.83 -13.83 -3.18
C ASN A 594 7.39 -14.24 -3.48
N ILE A 595 7.19 -15.17 -4.43
CA ILE A 595 5.88 -15.77 -4.73
C ILE A 595 5.43 -16.60 -3.52
N ASP A 596 6.30 -17.46 -3.01
CA ASP A 596 6.03 -18.27 -1.82
C ASP A 596 5.72 -17.37 -0.61
N VAL A 597 6.51 -16.32 -0.37
CA VAL A 597 6.31 -15.38 0.74
C VAL A 597 4.96 -14.64 0.62
N ALA A 598 4.63 -14.12 -0.57
CA ALA A 598 3.36 -13.44 -0.80
C ALA A 598 2.18 -14.37 -0.57
N CYS A 599 2.22 -15.58 -1.10
CA CYS A 599 1.12 -16.53 -0.97
C CYS A 599 0.95 -17.02 0.49
N ASN A 600 2.05 -17.24 1.21
CA ASN A 600 1.99 -17.58 2.64
C ASN A 600 1.37 -16.45 3.48
N LEU A 601 1.62 -15.18 3.12
CA LEU A 601 0.97 -14.04 3.78
C LEU A 601 -0.54 -14.03 3.53
N LEU A 602 -0.93 -14.24 2.26
CA LEU A 602 -2.32 -14.30 1.83
C LEU A 602 -3.09 -15.46 2.48
N GLU A 603 -2.49 -16.64 2.55
CA GLU A 603 -3.06 -17.79 3.27
C GLU A 603 -3.29 -17.49 4.75
N THR A 604 -2.42 -16.68 5.38
CA THR A 604 -2.48 -16.41 6.82
C THR A 604 -3.54 -15.37 7.19
N CYS A 605 -3.61 -14.25 6.45
CA CYS A 605 -4.42 -13.09 6.81
C CYS A 605 -5.19 -12.45 5.65
N GLY A 606 -5.05 -12.96 4.42
CA GLY A 606 -5.64 -12.36 3.23
C GLY A 606 -7.17 -12.40 3.22
N ARG A 607 -7.80 -13.50 3.67
CA ARG A 607 -9.28 -13.58 3.86
C ARG A 607 -9.76 -12.59 4.91
N PHE A 608 -9.06 -12.51 6.04
CA PHE A 608 -9.35 -11.55 7.12
C PHE A 608 -9.32 -10.10 6.59
N LEU A 609 -8.26 -9.72 5.85
CA LEU A 609 -8.14 -8.39 5.25
C LEU A 609 -9.16 -8.16 4.12
N TYR A 610 -9.56 -9.20 3.40
CA TYR A 610 -10.57 -9.10 2.35
C TYR A 610 -11.98 -8.87 2.93
N LEU A 611 -12.32 -9.48 4.07
CA LEU A 611 -13.65 -9.36 4.69
C LEU A 611 -13.75 -8.23 5.73
N SER A 612 -12.63 -7.66 6.18
CA SER A 612 -12.62 -6.58 7.18
C SER A 612 -13.02 -5.21 6.60
N GLN A 613 -13.94 -4.54 7.29
CA GLN A 613 -14.42 -3.19 6.94
C GLN A 613 -13.27 -2.18 7.04
N GLY A 614 -12.81 -1.68 5.88
CA GLY A 614 -11.69 -0.74 5.76
C GLY A 614 -10.48 -1.29 4.98
N THR A 615 -10.36 -2.62 4.81
CA THR A 615 -9.28 -3.23 4.02
C THR A 615 -9.75 -4.02 2.80
N THR A 616 -11.05 -4.36 2.71
CA THR A 616 -11.66 -5.12 1.60
C THR A 616 -11.25 -4.63 0.22
N VAL A 617 -11.40 -3.33 -0.05
CA VAL A 617 -11.12 -2.75 -1.38
C VAL A 617 -9.63 -2.84 -1.70
N ARG A 618 -8.77 -2.43 -0.75
CA ARG A 618 -7.32 -2.48 -0.91
C ARG A 618 -6.83 -3.92 -1.13
N MET A 619 -7.38 -4.87 -0.40
CA MET A 619 -7.08 -6.29 -0.54
C MET A 619 -7.54 -6.83 -1.90
N SER A 620 -8.74 -6.45 -2.36
CA SER A 620 -9.25 -6.81 -3.70
C SER A 620 -8.29 -6.34 -4.80
N ASN A 621 -7.81 -5.11 -4.72
CA ASN A 621 -6.85 -4.57 -5.70
C ASN A 621 -5.52 -5.34 -5.69
N MET A 622 -5.00 -5.70 -4.51
CA MET A 622 -3.78 -6.52 -4.40
C MET A 622 -3.96 -7.93 -4.98
N LEU A 623 -5.13 -8.55 -4.78
CA LEU A 623 -5.47 -9.84 -5.38
C LEU A 623 -5.58 -9.76 -6.91
N GLU A 624 -6.07 -8.65 -7.46
CA GLU A 624 -6.07 -8.42 -8.91
C GLU A 624 -4.67 -8.29 -9.49
N ILE A 625 -3.77 -7.54 -8.81
CA ILE A 625 -2.36 -7.43 -9.20
C ILE A 625 -1.71 -8.82 -9.20
N LEU A 626 -1.91 -9.60 -8.14
CA LEU A 626 -1.41 -10.97 -8.04
C LEU A 626 -1.88 -11.84 -9.23
N ARG A 627 -3.16 -11.80 -9.57
CA ARG A 627 -3.73 -12.55 -10.70
C ARG A 627 -3.16 -12.10 -12.05
N ARG A 628 -2.96 -10.79 -12.25
CA ARG A 628 -2.31 -10.25 -13.45
C ARG A 628 -0.86 -10.73 -13.56
N LEU A 629 -0.09 -10.64 -12.46
CA LEU A 629 1.30 -11.08 -12.43
C LEU A 629 1.45 -12.57 -12.72
N LYS A 630 0.56 -13.42 -12.19
CA LYS A 630 0.48 -14.85 -12.51
C LYS A 630 0.40 -15.10 -14.02
N ASN A 631 -0.45 -14.36 -14.71
CA ASN A 631 -0.71 -14.55 -16.15
C ASN A 631 0.41 -14.00 -17.04
N VAL A 632 1.11 -12.95 -16.60
CA VAL A 632 2.16 -12.28 -17.40
C VAL A 632 3.54 -12.93 -17.21
N LYS A 633 3.84 -13.43 -16.01
CA LYS A 633 5.19 -13.92 -15.65
C LYS A 633 5.48 -15.36 -16.08
N ASN A 634 4.52 -16.08 -16.71
CA ASN A 634 4.65 -17.49 -17.12
C ASN A 634 5.27 -18.37 -16.02
N LEU A 635 4.62 -18.40 -14.87
CA LEU A 635 5.07 -19.16 -13.70
C LEU A 635 5.11 -20.66 -14.00
N ASP A 636 5.98 -21.40 -13.31
CA ASP A 636 5.95 -22.86 -13.34
C ASP A 636 4.62 -23.39 -12.75
N PRO A 637 4.25 -24.65 -13.06
CA PRO A 637 2.97 -25.21 -12.62
C PRO A 637 2.77 -25.19 -11.09
N HIS A 638 3.86 -25.32 -10.31
CA HIS A 638 3.78 -25.31 -8.86
C HIS A 638 3.46 -23.91 -8.33
N HIS A 639 4.22 -22.89 -8.71
CA HIS A 639 3.94 -21.49 -8.31
C HIS A 639 2.61 -20.98 -8.87
N SER A 640 2.22 -21.39 -10.07
CA SER A 640 0.91 -21.06 -10.65
C SER A 640 -0.24 -21.60 -9.78
N THR A 641 -0.16 -22.86 -9.36
CA THR A 641 -1.15 -23.50 -8.49
C THR A 641 -1.17 -22.86 -7.10
N LEU A 642 0.01 -22.55 -6.55
CA LEU A 642 0.17 -21.95 -5.24
C LEU A 642 -0.48 -20.54 -5.18
N VAL A 643 -0.30 -19.74 -6.24
CA VAL A 643 -0.97 -18.43 -6.39
C VAL A 643 -2.48 -18.57 -6.52
N GLU A 644 -2.98 -19.56 -7.27
CA GLU A 644 -4.43 -19.81 -7.37
C GLU A 644 -5.04 -20.19 -6.02
N ASN A 645 -4.40 -21.09 -5.29
CA ASN A 645 -4.86 -21.51 -3.96
C ASN A 645 -4.93 -20.33 -3.01
N ALA A 646 -3.86 -19.52 -2.93
CA ALA A 646 -3.83 -18.33 -2.08
C ALA A 646 -4.91 -17.30 -2.48
N TYR A 647 -5.13 -17.10 -3.78
CA TYR A 647 -6.17 -16.20 -4.29
C TYR A 647 -7.57 -16.67 -3.85
N TYR A 648 -7.90 -17.95 -4.07
CA TYR A 648 -9.22 -18.48 -3.77
C TYR A 648 -9.48 -18.68 -2.27
N LEU A 649 -8.42 -18.80 -1.45
CA LEU A 649 -8.55 -18.73 0.01
C LEU A 649 -8.97 -17.33 0.47
N CYS A 650 -8.45 -16.27 -0.15
CA CYS A 650 -8.80 -14.89 0.20
C CYS A 650 -10.18 -14.51 -0.34
N LYS A 651 -10.43 -14.80 -1.61
CA LYS A 651 -11.67 -14.53 -2.33
C LYS A 651 -12.20 -15.84 -2.90
N PRO A 652 -12.98 -16.61 -2.12
CA PRO A 652 -13.61 -17.81 -2.63
C PRO A 652 -14.41 -17.47 -3.88
N PRO A 653 -14.41 -18.34 -4.91
CA PRO A 653 -15.26 -18.12 -6.05
C PRO A 653 -16.71 -18.00 -5.57
N GLU A 654 -17.49 -17.09 -6.16
CA GLU A 654 -18.92 -16.93 -5.91
C GLU A 654 -19.64 -18.23 -6.26
N ARG A 655 -19.60 -19.20 -5.34
CA ARG A 655 -20.58 -20.26 -5.29
C ARG A 655 -21.80 -19.59 -4.71
N SER A 656 -22.88 -19.55 -5.49
CA SER A 656 -24.18 -19.11 -4.99
C SER A 656 -24.36 -19.66 -3.58
N ALA A 657 -24.34 -18.75 -2.59
CA ALA A 657 -24.55 -19.12 -1.21
C ALA A 657 -25.79 -19.98 -1.21
N ARG A 658 -25.67 -21.23 -0.75
CA ARG A 658 -26.74 -22.21 -0.84
C ARG A 658 -27.89 -21.67 -0.01
N VAL A 659 -28.79 -20.91 -0.65
CA VAL A 659 -29.90 -20.24 0.03
C VAL A 659 -30.62 -21.33 0.79
N SER A 660 -30.54 -21.28 2.12
CA SER A 660 -31.26 -22.23 2.94
C SER A 660 -32.72 -21.95 2.64
N LYS A 661 -33.35 -22.84 1.86
CA LYS A 661 -34.74 -22.63 1.44
C LYS A 661 -35.56 -22.48 2.72
N VAL A 662 -36.11 -21.29 2.95
CA VAL A 662 -37.04 -21.04 4.06
C VAL A 662 -38.24 -21.95 3.79
N ARG A 663 -38.42 -22.94 4.66
CA ARG A 663 -39.45 -23.97 4.52
C ARG A 663 -40.52 -23.75 5.59
N PRO A 664 -41.80 -23.93 5.26
CA PRO A 664 -42.87 -23.96 6.25
C PRO A 664 -42.57 -24.98 7.37
N PRO A 665 -43.05 -24.75 8.61
CA PRO A 665 -42.82 -25.65 9.74
C PRO A 665 -43.19 -27.11 9.45
N LEU A 666 -44.30 -27.34 8.73
CA LEU A 666 -44.75 -28.68 8.33
C LEU A 666 -43.72 -29.40 7.44
N HIS A 667 -43.14 -28.68 6.47
CA HIS A 667 -42.07 -29.20 5.61
C HIS A 667 -40.79 -29.49 6.38
N GLN A 668 -40.46 -28.68 7.39
CA GLN A 668 -39.31 -28.94 8.27
C GLN A 668 -39.54 -30.19 9.12
N TYR A 669 -40.76 -30.36 9.64
CA TYR A 669 -41.16 -31.53 10.44
C TYR A 669 -41.09 -32.83 9.63
N ILE A 670 -41.66 -32.86 8.42
CA ILE A 670 -41.59 -34.03 7.51
C ILE A 670 -40.13 -34.39 7.21
N ARG A 671 -39.27 -33.40 6.95
CA ARG A 671 -37.85 -33.63 6.68
C ARG A 671 -37.11 -34.16 7.90
N LYS A 672 -37.42 -33.67 9.10
CA LYS A 672 -36.84 -34.19 10.34
C LYS A 672 -37.20 -35.66 10.53
N LEU A 673 -38.48 -36.00 10.36
CA LEU A 673 -38.95 -37.39 10.46
C LEU A 673 -38.23 -38.33 9.48
N LEU A 674 -38.06 -37.92 8.22
CA LEU A 674 -37.51 -38.79 7.17
C LEU A 674 -35.98 -38.82 7.10
N PHE A 675 -35.29 -37.70 7.36
CA PHE A 675 -33.83 -37.59 7.14
C PHE A 675 -33.02 -37.50 8.43
N SER A 676 -33.65 -37.31 9.59
CA SER A 676 -32.96 -37.24 10.89
C SER A 676 -33.42 -38.34 11.83
N ASP A 677 -34.73 -38.51 11.99
CA ASP A 677 -35.28 -39.40 13.02
C ASP A 677 -35.45 -40.85 12.52
N LEU A 678 -35.49 -41.09 11.19
CA LEU A 678 -35.74 -42.42 10.63
C LEU A 678 -34.56 -43.39 10.80
N ASP A 679 -34.79 -44.43 11.56
CA ASP A 679 -33.92 -45.59 11.71
C ASP A 679 -34.73 -46.89 11.90
N LYS A 680 -34.06 -48.02 12.07
CA LYS A 680 -34.71 -49.34 12.22
C LYS A 680 -35.60 -49.44 13.47
N THR A 681 -35.30 -48.67 14.52
CA THR A 681 -36.01 -48.68 15.80
C THR A 681 -37.16 -47.67 15.84
N SER A 682 -37.03 -46.57 15.11
CA SER A 682 -37.97 -45.46 15.10
C SER A 682 -39.00 -45.55 13.97
N VAL A 683 -38.83 -46.46 13.00
CA VAL A 683 -39.71 -46.58 11.81
C VAL A 683 -41.21 -46.65 12.17
N GLN A 684 -41.57 -47.38 13.24
CA GLN A 684 -42.96 -47.50 13.70
C GLN A 684 -43.48 -46.19 14.35
N HIS A 685 -42.58 -45.43 14.97
CA HIS A 685 -42.92 -44.10 15.46
C HIS A 685 -43.11 -43.13 14.30
N VAL A 686 -42.16 -43.09 13.36
CA VAL A 686 -42.20 -42.23 12.17
C VAL A 686 -43.45 -42.52 11.34
N LEU A 687 -43.77 -43.79 11.06
CA LEU A 687 -44.99 -44.18 10.34
C LEU A 687 -46.26 -43.64 11.01
N ARG A 688 -46.36 -43.74 12.35
CA ARG A 688 -47.49 -43.20 13.10
C ARG A 688 -47.58 -41.68 13.04
N GLN A 689 -46.46 -40.97 12.94
CA GLN A 689 -46.47 -39.51 12.76
C GLN A 689 -46.88 -39.13 11.34
N LEU A 690 -46.37 -39.82 10.32
CA LEU A 690 -46.72 -39.56 8.92
C LEU A 690 -48.22 -39.76 8.65
N ARG A 691 -48.83 -40.79 9.26
CA ARG A 691 -50.29 -41.03 9.18
C ARG A 691 -51.15 -39.90 9.77
N LYS A 692 -50.60 -39.09 10.68
CA LYS A 692 -51.33 -38.00 11.35
C LYS A 692 -51.21 -36.65 10.64
N LEU A 693 -50.46 -36.59 9.53
CA LEU A 693 -50.27 -35.36 8.78
C LEU A 693 -51.56 -34.95 8.05
N PRO A 694 -51.74 -33.65 7.76
CA PRO A 694 -52.83 -33.18 6.90
C PRO A 694 -52.53 -33.54 5.43
N TRP A 695 -52.85 -34.77 5.02
CA TRP A 695 -52.46 -35.35 3.73
C TRP A 695 -52.82 -34.49 2.50
N ALA A 696 -54.02 -33.90 2.49
CA ALA A 696 -54.47 -33.02 1.40
C ALA A 696 -53.53 -31.83 1.11
N GLU A 697 -52.75 -31.38 2.10
CA GLU A 697 -51.82 -30.25 1.97
C GLU A 697 -50.36 -30.69 1.78
N CYS A 698 -50.01 -31.93 2.13
CA CYS A 698 -48.61 -32.37 2.20
C CYS A 698 -48.24 -33.56 1.32
N GLU A 699 -49.19 -34.21 0.65
CA GLU A 699 -48.95 -35.39 -0.19
C GLU A 699 -47.88 -35.16 -1.25
N GLU A 700 -47.99 -34.10 -2.06
CA GLU A 700 -46.98 -33.75 -3.08
C GLU A 700 -45.59 -33.54 -2.45
N TYR A 701 -45.54 -32.92 -1.28
CA TYR A 701 -44.28 -32.68 -0.58
C TYR A 701 -43.68 -33.96 0.01
N LEU A 702 -44.53 -34.88 0.45
CA LEU A 702 -44.15 -36.20 0.95
C LEU A 702 -43.55 -37.04 -0.19
N VAL A 703 -44.21 -37.12 -1.35
CA VAL A 703 -43.67 -37.81 -2.55
C VAL A 703 -42.29 -37.25 -2.89
N LYS A 704 -42.17 -35.92 -2.94
CA LYS A 704 -40.90 -35.21 -3.19
C LYS A 704 -39.81 -35.49 -2.14
N CYS A 705 -40.18 -35.79 -0.90
CA CYS A 705 -39.21 -36.17 0.14
C CYS A 705 -38.84 -37.65 0.06
N PHE A 706 -39.78 -38.54 -0.22
CA PHE A 706 -39.54 -39.97 -0.42
C PHE A 706 -38.58 -40.19 -1.60
N LEU A 707 -38.67 -39.38 -2.65
CA LEU A 707 -37.75 -39.44 -3.79
C LEU A 707 -36.34 -38.89 -3.52
N LYS A 708 -36.12 -38.26 -2.37
CA LYS A 708 -34.81 -37.77 -1.95
C LYS A 708 -34.08 -38.80 -1.10
N VAL A 709 -34.18 -40.08 -1.46
CA VAL A 709 -33.48 -41.19 -0.81
C VAL A 709 -31.97 -40.96 -0.67
N HIS A 710 -31.34 -40.28 -1.64
CA HIS A 710 -29.92 -39.89 -1.62
C HIS A 710 -29.55 -38.86 -0.52
N LYS A 711 -30.53 -38.24 0.15
CA LYS A 711 -30.30 -37.34 1.30
C LYS A 711 -30.19 -38.09 2.63
N GLY A 712 -30.68 -39.33 2.69
CA GLY A 712 -30.52 -40.21 3.86
C GLY A 712 -29.28 -41.09 3.76
N LYS A 713 -29.13 -42.03 4.69
CA LYS A 713 -28.07 -43.06 4.59
C LYS A 713 -28.45 -44.09 3.55
N TYR A 714 -27.51 -44.47 2.69
CA TYR A 714 -27.74 -45.46 1.63
C TYR A 714 -28.25 -46.82 2.17
N SER A 715 -27.74 -47.25 3.34
CA SER A 715 -28.20 -48.47 4.02
C SER A 715 -29.62 -48.39 4.59
N GLN A 716 -30.23 -47.21 4.63
CA GLN A 716 -31.58 -46.97 5.16
C GLN A 716 -32.63 -46.78 4.07
N VAL A 717 -32.26 -46.88 2.78
CA VAL A 717 -33.22 -46.71 1.67
C VAL A 717 -34.39 -47.69 1.76
N HIS A 718 -34.15 -48.92 2.21
CA HIS A 718 -35.19 -49.92 2.44
C HIS A 718 -36.26 -49.48 3.46
N LEU A 719 -35.92 -48.60 4.42
CA LEU A 719 -36.88 -48.08 5.39
C LEU A 719 -37.89 -47.13 4.73
N ILE A 720 -37.49 -46.41 3.69
CA ILE A 720 -38.40 -45.55 2.92
C ILE A 720 -39.41 -46.43 2.17
N ALA A 721 -38.99 -47.53 1.56
CA ALA A 721 -39.88 -48.48 0.89
C ALA A 721 -40.85 -49.16 1.89
N LEU A 722 -40.36 -49.50 3.08
CA LEU A 722 -41.19 -49.99 4.19
C LEU A 722 -42.20 -48.94 4.65
N LEU A 723 -41.83 -47.66 4.74
CA LEU A 723 -42.77 -46.58 5.06
C LEU A 723 -43.82 -46.44 3.95
N THR A 724 -43.44 -46.57 2.67
CA THR A 724 -44.40 -46.59 1.56
C THR A 724 -45.40 -47.73 1.71
N ALA A 725 -44.95 -48.93 2.10
CA ALA A 725 -45.83 -50.09 2.38
C ALA A 725 -46.75 -49.84 3.58
N GLY A 726 -46.23 -49.23 4.64
CA GLY A 726 -47.03 -48.90 5.81
C GLY A 726 -48.09 -47.82 5.54
N LEU A 727 -47.84 -46.94 4.58
CA LEU A 727 -48.73 -45.83 4.21
C LEU A 727 -49.74 -46.21 3.13
N SER A 728 -49.43 -47.16 2.24
CA SER A 728 -50.35 -47.60 1.18
C SER A 728 -51.68 -48.07 1.75
N HIS A 729 -51.69 -48.75 2.89
CA HIS A 729 -52.92 -49.19 3.58
C HIS A 729 -53.89 -48.06 4.02
N TYR A 730 -53.43 -46.82 4.03
CA TYR A 730 -54.22 -45.65 4.43
C TYR A 730 -54.42 -44.65 3.29
N HIS A 731 -53.51 -44.66 2.32
CA HIS A 731 -53.46 -43.74 1.18
C HIS A 731 -53.08 -44.53 -0.08
N ASP A 732 -54.08 -45.10 -0.75
CA ASP A 732 -53.88 -45.99 -1.89
C ASP A 732 -53.18 -45.29 -3.07
N ASP A 733 -53.47 -44.01 -3.34
CA ASP A 733 -52.86 -43.30 -4.48
C ASP A 733 -51.38 -42.94 -4.25
N PHE A 734 -50.93 -42.88 -2.99
CA PHE A 734 -49.60 -42.39 -2.64
C PHE A 734 -48.48 -43.33 -3.11
N HIS A 735 -48.64 -44.65 -2.94
CA HIS A 735 -47.60 -45.59 -3.34
C HIS A 735 -47.44 -45.67 -4.87
N VAL A 736 -48.54 -45.51 -5.62
CA VAL A 736 -48.53 -45.41 -7.08
C VAL A 736 -47.74 -44.18 -7.51
N ALA A 737 -48.02 -43.01 -6.93
CA ALA A 737 -47.30 -41.78 -7.21
C ALA A 737 -45.78 -41.87 -6.91
N VAL A 738 -45.39 -42.58 -5.84
CA VAL A 738 -43.98 -42.83 -5.52
C VAL A 738 -43.33 -43.72 -6.58
N VAL A 739 -43.99 -44.80 -7.01
CA VAL A 739 -43.46 -45.71 -8.03
C VAL A 739 -43.29 -44.99 -9.38
N ASP A 740 -44.32 -44.28 -9.83
CA ASP A 740 -44.31 -43.57 -11.11
C ASP A 740 -43.16 -42.55 -11.16
N GLU A 741 -43.00 -41.76 -10.10
CA GLU A 741 -41.97 -40.72 -10.05
C GLU A 741 -40.55 -41.31 -9.90
N VAL A 742 -40.38 -42.48 -9.25
CA VAL A 742 -39.06 -43.19 -9.26
C VAL A 742 -38.69 -43.65 -10.67
N LEU A 743 -39.65 -44.23 -11.39
CA LEU A 743 -39.43 -44.70 -12.76
C LEU A 743 -39.11 -43.53 -13.70
N GLU A 744 -39.81 -42.40 -13.53
CA GLU A 744 -39.56 -41.18 -14.28
C GLU A 744 -38.17 -40.60 -13.98
N GLU A 745 -37.76 -40.51 -12.72
CA GLU A 745 -36.42 -40.02 -12.35
C GLU A 745 -35.29 -40.90 -12.92
N ILE A 746 -35.51 -42.21 -13.04
CA ILE A 746 -34.57 -43.12 -13.70
C ILE A 746 -34.51 -42.81 -15.21
N ARG A 747 -35.66 -42.60 -15.87
CA ARG A 747 -35.72 -42.25 -17.30
C ARG A 747 -35.06 -40.91 -17.59
N VAL A 748 -35.41 -39.86 -16.84
CA VAL A 748 -34.77 -38.53 -16.93
C VAL A 748 -33.27 -38.62 -16.67
N GLY A 749 -32.85 -39.51 -15.77
CA GLY A 749 -31.44 -39.82 -15.55
C GLY A 749 -30.70 -40.29 -16.79
N LEU A 750 -31.32 -41.17 -17.58
CA LEU A 750 -30.78 -41.68 -18.84
C LEU A 750 -30.77 -40.62 -19.95
N GLU A 751 -31.73 -39.69 -19.94
CA GLU A 751 -31.82 -38.57 -20.91
C GLU A 751 -30.74 -37.50 -20.68
N LEU A 752 -30.44 -37.18 -19.43
CA LEU A 752 -29.47 -36.13 -19.09
C LEU A 752 -28.02 -36.63 -19.06
N ASN A 753 -27.81 -37.88 -18.64
CA ASN A 753 -26.50 -38.51 -18.41
C ASN A 753 -25.47 -37.62 -17.67
N ASP A 754 -25.91 -36.86 -16.66
CA ASP A 754 -25.06 -35.95 -15.90
C ASP A 754 -24.29 -36.68 -14.78
N TYR A 755 -22.96 -36.60 -14.81
CA TYR A 755 -22.06 -37.14 -13.79
C TYR A 755 -22.45 -36.68 -12.36
N ALA A 756 -22.90 -35.44 -12.19
CA ALA A 756 -23.28 -34.90 -10.87
C ALA A 756 -24.49 -35.61 -10.26
N MET A 757 -25.30 -36.30 -11.07
CA MET A 757 -26.52 -36.99 -10.64
C MET A 757 -26.31 -38.48 -10.41
N GLN A 758 -25.13 -39.04 -10.70
CA GLN A 758 -24.87 -40.49 -10.61
C GLN A 758 -25.16 -41.10 -9.23
N GLN A 759 -24.76 -40.43 -8.14
CA GLN A 759 -25.06 -40.91 -6.78
C GLN A 759 -26.57 -40.93 -6.49
N ARG A 760 -27.31 -39.94 -7.01
CA ARG A 760 -28.77 -39.89 -6.88
C ARG A 760 -29.44 -41.01 -7.66
N GLN A 761 -29.00 -41.24 -8.89
CA GLN A 761 -29.49 -42.29 -9.78
C GLN A 761 -29.27 -43.69 -9.19
N LEU A 762 -28.08 -43.98 -8.63
CA LEU A 762 -27.85 -45.27 -7.94
C LEU A 762 -28.77 -45.45 -6.72
N ALA A 763 -29.04 -44.37 -5.99
CA ALA A 763 -29.98 -44.44 -4.86
C ALA A 763 -31.43 -44.70 -5.33
N HIS A 764 -31.84 -44.15 -6.49
CA HIS A 764 -33.13 -44.46 -7.11
C HIS A 764 -33.20 -45.90 -7.60
N MET A 765 -32.13 -46.44 -8.19
CA MET A 765 -32.04 -47.86 -8.57
C MET A 765 -32.17 -48.78 -7.36
N ARG A 766 -31.47 -48.46 -6.25
CA ARG A 766 -31.62 -49.19 -4.99
C ARG A 766 -33.05 -49.08 -4.48
N PHE A 767 -33.63 -47.88 -4.51
CA PHE A 767 -34.99 -47.66 -4.02
C PHE A 767 -36.04 -48.43 -4.82
N LEU A 768 -35.93 -48.48 -6.16
CA LEU A 768 -36.78 -49.30 -7.01
C LEU A 768 -36.70 -50.79 -6.65
N GLY A 769 -35.50 -51.32 -6.45
CA GLY A 769 -35.32 -52.71 -6.01
C GLY A 769 -35.94 -52.97 -4.63
N GLU A 770 -35.85 -52.03 -3.70
CA GLU A 770 -36.52 -52.16 -2.40
C GLU A 770 -38.05 -52.06 -2.51
N LEU A 771 -38.59 -51.25 -3.43
CA LEU A 771 -40.03 -51.21 -3.70
C LEU A 771 -40.55 -52.57 -4.19
N TYR A 772 -39.76 -53.30 -5.00
CA TYR A 772 -40.07 -54.69 -5.34
C TYR A 772 -40.02 -55.61 -4.11
N ASN A 773 -38.98 -55.48 -3.27
CA ASN A 773 -38.80 -56.30 -2.07
C ASN A 773 -39.97 -56.14 -1.06
N TYR A 774 -40.62 -54.97 -1.06
CA TYR A 774 -41.79 -54.66 -0.25
C TYR A 774 -43.13 -54.75 -1.03
N GLU A 775 -43.13 -55.46 -2.16
CA GLU A 775 -44.34 -55.83 -2.94
C GLU A 775 -45.15 -54.65 -3.52
N HIS A 776 -44.50 -53.50 -3.79
CA HIS A 776 -45.15 -52.37 -4.48
C HIS A 776 -45.17 -52.49 -5.99
N ILE A 777 -44.25 -53.27 -6.55
CA ILE A 777 -44.09 -53.44 -7.99
C ILE A 777 -43.84 -54.91 -8.33
N ASP A 778 -44.34 -55.31 -9.49
CA ASP A 778 -44.14 -56.65 -10.01
C ASP A 778 -42.76 -56.83 -10.67
N SER A 779 -42.33 -58.09 -10.80
CA SER A 779 -41.09 -58.44 -11.51
C SER A 779 -41.03 -57.93 -12.95
N SER A 780 -42.19 -57.71 -13.61
CA SER A 780 -42.25 -57.12 -14.96
C SER A 780 -41.60 -55.74 -15.00
N VAL A 781 -41.93 -54.86 -14.05
CA VAL A 781 -41.39 -53.50 -13.97
C VAL A 781 -39.88 -53.51 -13.84
N ILE A 782 -39.34 -54.40 -12.98
CA ILE A 782 -37.89 -54.57 -12.82
C ILE A 782 -37.22 -54.96 -14.13
N PHE A 783 -37.75 -55.96 -14.84
CA PHE A 783 -37.19 -56.39 -16.12
C PHE A 783 -37.32 -55.30 -17.20
N ASP A 784 -38.45 -54.60 -17.26
CA ASP A 784 -38.67 -53.51 -18.21
C ASP A 784 -37.67 -52.37 -17.97
N THR A 785 -37.39 -52.01 -16.71
CA THR A 785 -36.34 -51.03 -16.36
C THR A 785 -34.94 -51.52 -16.72
N LEU A 786 -34.62 -52.79 -16.44
CA LEU A 786 -33.33 -53.39 -16.80
C LEU A 786 -33.09 -53.33 -18.32
N TYR A 787 -34.10 -53.68 -19.13
CA TYR A 787 -34.03 -53.58 -20.58
C TYR A 787 -33.96 -52.13 -21.06
N LEU A 788 -34.73 -51.22 -20.47
CA LEU A 788 -34.69 -49.79 -20.78
C LEU A 788 -33.26 -49.25 -20.67
N ILE A 789 -32.56 -49.52 -19.55
CA ILE A 789 -31.20 -49.03 -19.31
C ILE A 789 -30.23 -49.54 -20.39
N THR A 790 -30.36 -50.80 -20.83
CA THR A 790 -29.48 -51.38 -21.87
C THR A 790 -29.74 -50.86 -23.27
N VAL A 791 -30.97 -50.45 -23.59
CA VAL A 791 -31.39 -50.13 -24.97
C VAL A 791 -31.47 -48.62 -25.22
N PHE A 792 -31.78 -47.81 -24.21
CA PHE A 792 -32.09 -46.40 -24.39
C PHE A 792 -30.94 -45.60 -25.02
N GLY A 793 -31.08 -45.13 -26.26
CA GLY A 793 -30.04 -44.41 -26.99
C GLY A 793 -28.84 -45.25 -27.48
N HIS A 794 -28.75 -46.54 -27.09
CA HIS A 794 -27.66 -47.43 -27.49
C HIS A 794 -27.84 -47.92 -28.93
N GLY A 795 -26.80 -47.82 -29.76
CA GLY A 795 -26.86 -48.18 -31.19
C GLY A 795 -27.62 -47.18 -32.07
N THR A 796 -27.87 -45.97 -31.55
CA THR A 796 -28.56 -44.88 -32.26
C THR A 796 -27.59 -43.76 -32.65
N LEU A 797 -28.04 -42.79 -33.45
CA LEU A 797 -27.24 -41.60 -33.81
C LEU A 797 -26.84 -40.75 -32.59
N GLU A 798 -27.53 -40.91 -31.45
CA GLU A 798 -27.31 -40.17 -30.20
C GLU A 798 -26.44 -40.93 -29.20
N GLN A 799 -25.88 -42.09 -29.58
CA GLN A 799 -25.09 -42.95 -28.70
C GLN A 799 -23.91 -42.21 -28.05
N ASP A 800 -23.22 -41.35 -28.80
CA ASP A 800 -22.05 -40.62 -28.26
C ASP A 800 -22.43 -39.63 -27.15
N LEU A 801 -23.68 -39.17 -27.09
CA LEU A 801 -24.19 -38.25 -26.07
C LEU A 801 -24.77 -39.00 -24.87
N LEU A 802 -25.59 -40.03 -25.13
CA LEU A 802 -26.40 -40.70 -24.10
C LEU A 802 -25.73 -41.95 -23.52
N ASP A 803 -24.85 -42.60 -24.28
CA ASP A 803 -24.22 -43.87 -23.90
C ASP A 803 -22.81 -44.06 -24.51
N PRO A 804 -21.87 -43.13 -24.27
CA PRO A 804 -20.56 -43.19 -24.90
C PRO A 804 -19.79 -44.48 -24.53
N PRO A 805 -18.89 -44.99 -25.39
CA PRO A 805 -18.21 -46.28 -25.18
C PRO A 805 -17.40 -46.40 -23.89
N GLU A 806 -16.93 -45.28 -23.36
CA GLU A 806 -16.13 -45.17 -22.12
C GLU A 806 -16.98 -44.95 -20.85
N ASP A 807 -18.30 -44.83 -21.00
CA ASP A 807 -19.22 -44.67 -19.87
C ASP A 807 -19.78 -46.02 -19.42
N PHE A 808 -19.40 -46.41 -18.21
CA PHE A 808 -19.78 -47.67 -17.56
C PHE A 808 -20.88 -47.46 -16.50
N PHE A 809 -21.46 -46.26 -16.38
CA PHE A 809 -22.43 -45.96 -15.32
C PHE A 809 -23.71 -46.81 -15.40
N ARG A 810 -24.21 -47.05 -16.61
CA ARG A 810 -25.38 -47.93 -16.82
C ARG A 810 -25.16 -49.37 -16.35
N ILE A 811 -23.92 -49.87 -16.46
CA ILE A 811 -23.53 -51.17 -15.91
C ILE A 811 -23.70 -51.16 -14.39
N ARG A 812 -23.23 -50.10 -13.72
CA ARG A 812 -23.38 -49.92 -12.26
C ARG A 812 -24.85 -49.79 -11.84
N MET A 813 -25.70 -49.15 -12.63
CA MET A 813 -27.15 -49.09 -12.36
C MET A 813 -27.80 -50.48 -12.38
N ILE A 814 -27.49 -51.27 -13.42
CA ILE A 814 -27.98 -52.66 -13.57
C ILE A 814 -27.48 -53.54 -12.42
N VAL A 815 -26.19 -53.48 -12.13
CA VAL A 815 -25.57 -54.20 -11.00
C VAL A 815 -26.26 -53.83 -9.68
N THR A 816 -26.47 -52.54 -9.42
CA THR A 816 -27.12 -52.07 -8.19
C THR A 816 -28.53 -52.63 -8.04
N LEU A 817 -29.32 -52.65 -9.11
CA LEU A 817 -30.67 -53.20 -9.07
C LEU A 817 -30.66 -54.71 -8.82
N LEU A 818 -29.81 -55.44 -9.52
CA LEU A 818 -29.67 -56.89 -9.36
C LEU A 818 -29.12 -57.29 -7.98
N GLN A 819 -28.19 -56.52 -7.42
CA GLN A 819 -27.74 -56.72 -6.03
C GLN A 819 -28.83 -56.44 -4.99
N THR A 820 -29.90 -55.74 -5.37
CA THR A 820 -30.99 -55.36 -4.46
C THR A 820 -32.12 -56.37 -4.42
N CYS A 821 -32.58 -56.81 -5.59
CA CYS A 821 -33.74 -57.70 -5.71
C CYS A 821 -33.47 -58.94 -6.56
N GLY A 822 -32.28 -59.09 -7.15
CA GLY A 822 -31.95 -60.17 -8.08
C GLY A 822 -31.97 -61.57 -7.45
N HIS A 823 -31.70 -61.69 -6.15
CA HIS A 823 -31.75 -62.96 -5.43
C HIS A 823 -33.16 -63.56 -5.33
N TYR A 824 -34.21 -62.76 -5.56
CA TYR A 824 -35.60 -63.25 -5.64
C TYR A 824 -35.96 -63.83 -7.03
N PHE A 825 -35.06 -63.73 -8.01
CA PHE A 825 -35.26 -64.26 -9.36
C PHE A 825 -34.55 -65.60 -9.58
N ASP A 826 -34.33 -66.39 -8.53
CA ASP A 826 -33.60 -67.66 -8.56
C ASP A 826 -34.43 -68.85 -9.09
N ARG A 827 -35.77 -68.71 -9.19
CA ARG A 827 -36.72 -69.80 -9.51
C ARG A 827 -37.81 -69.38 -10.51
N GLY A 828 -38.46 -70.36 -11.11
CA GLY A 828 -39.70 -70.17 -11.88
C GLY A 828 -39.54 -69.34 -13.17
N SER A 829 -40.56 -68.53 -13.47
CA SER A 829 -40.62 -67.68 -14.67
C SER A 829 -39.68 -66.47 -14.58
N SER A 830 -39.45 -65.93 -13.38
CA SER A 830 -38.52 -64.82 -13.14
C SER A 830 -37.07 -65.24 -13.40
N LYS A 831 -36.67 -66.46 -13.03
CA LYS A 831 -35.36 -67.02 -13.39
C LYS A 831 -35.12 -67.01 -14.90
N ARG A 832 -36.08 -67.51 -15.67
CA ARG A 832 -35.98 -67.54 -17.15
C ARG A 832 -35.87 -66.13 -17.74
N LYS A 833 -36.57 -65.15 -17.16
CA LYS A 833 -36.47 -63.73 -17.56
C LYS A 833 -35.09 -63.15 -17.22
N LEU A 834 -34.55 -63.46 -16.04
CA LEU A 834 -33.21 -63.05 -15.63
C LEU A 834 -32.14 -63.66 -16.53
N ASP A 835 -32.14 -64.98 -16.74
CA ASP A 835 -31.20 -65.67 -17.63
C ASP A 835 -31.20 -65.05 -19.03
N ARG A 836 -32.39 -64.72 -19.56
CA ARG A 836 -32.52 -64.04 -20.85
C ARG A 836 -31.95 -62.62 -20.81
N PHE A 837 -32.26 -61.84 -19.79
CA PHE A 837 -31.73 -60.48 -19.64
C PHE A 837 -30.20 -60.48 -19.54
N LEU A 838 -29.61 -61.39 -18.77
CA LEU A 838 -28.16 -61.48 -18.60
C LEU A 838 -27.42 -61.70 -19.93
N LEU A 839 -28.00 -62.45 -20.88
CA LEU A 839 -27.43 -62.56 -22.24
C LEU A 839 -27.41 -61.21 -22.98
N HIS A 840 -28.47 -60.42 -22.85
CA HIS A 840 -28.51 -59.07 -23.42
C HIS A 840 -27.54 -58.13 -22.71
N PHE A 841 -27.41 -58.24 -21.40
CA PHE A 841 -26.48 -57.44 -20.60
C PHE A 841 -25.01 -57.76 -20.94
N GLN A 842 -24.66 -59.04 -21.07
CA GLN A 842 -23.32 -59.46 -21.53
C GLN A 842 -23.01 -58.90 -22.92
N ARG A 843 -23.96 -58.96 -23.86
CA ARG A 843 -23.79 -58.35 -25.18
C ARG A 843 -23.57 -56.84 -25.09
N TYR A 844 -24.31 -56.14 -24.24
CA TYR A 844 -24.14 -54.72 -24.01
C TYR A 844 -22.75 -54.39 -23.45
N ILE A 845 -22.28 -55.16 -22.46
CA ILE A 845 -20.93 -55.00 -21.88
C ILE A 845 -19.84 -55.19 -22.94
N LEU A 846 -19.95 -56.20 -23.80
CA LEU A 846 -18.97 -56.46 -24.86
C LEU A 846 -18.90 -55.36 -25.93
N ASN A 847 -19.95 -54.54 -26.06
CA ASN A 847 -19.97 -53.38 -26.96
C ASN A 847 -19.34 -52.13 -26.32
N LYS A 848 -18.95 -52.17 -25.04
CA LYS A 848 -18.25 -51.08 -24.35
C LYS A 848 -16.73 -51.23 -24.46
N GLY A 849 -16.01 -50.17 -24.10
CA GLY A 849 -14.55 -50.17 -24.00
C GLY A 849 -14.02 -51.13 -22.93
N PRO A 850 -12.69 -51.24 -22.75
CA PRO A 850 -12.10 -52.10 -21.73
C PRO A 850 -12.59 -51.71 -20.34
N LEU A 851 -13.23 -52.66 -19.64
CA LEU A 851 -13.80 -52.42 -18.33
C LEU A 851 -12.71 -52.07 -17.30
N PRO A 852 -12.91 -51.03 -16.48
CA PRO A 852 -12.13 -50.82 -15.27
C PRO A 852 -12.27 -52.01 -14.31
N LEU A 853 -11.19 -52.36 -13.60
CA LEU A 853 -11.12 -53.53 -12.70
C LEU A 853 -12.22 -53.56 -11.62
N ASP A 854 -12.63 -52.40 -11.12
CA ASP A 854 -13.70 -52.27 -10.13
C ASP A 854 -15.07 -52.61 -10.72
N VAL A 855 -15.36 -52.16 -11.95
CA VAL A 855 -16.60 -52.49 -12.66
C VAL A 855 -16.60 -53.95 -13.10
N GLU A 856 -15.45 -54.47 -13.52
CA GLU A 856 -15.30 -55.88 -13.86
C GLU A 856 -15.62 -56.79 -12.65
N PHE A 857 -15.11 -56.45 -11.47
CA PHE A 857 -15.40 -57.19 -10.24
C PHE A 857 -16.90 -57.13 -9.89
N ASP A 858 -17.51 -55.95 -9.96
CA ASP A 858 -18.95 -55.75 -9.71
C ASP A 858 -19.83 -56.58 -10.67
N VAL A 859 -19.45 -56.65 -11.94
CA VAL A 859 -20.12 -57.48 -12.95
C VAL A 859 -19.94 -58.96 -12.67
N GLN A 860 -18.73 -59.38 -12.27
CA GLN A 860 -18.47 -60.79 -11.92
C GLN A 860 -19.33 -61.23 -10.73
N VAL A 861 -19.48 -60.40 -9.70
CA VAL A 861 -20.32 -60.68 -8.52
C VAL A 861 -21.81 -60.86 -8.86
N VAL A 862 -22.28 -60.26 -9.95
CA VAL A 862 -23.69 -60.36 -10.37
C VAL A 862 -23.92 -61.48 -11.41
N LEU A 863 -22.91 -61.78 -12.24
CA LEU A 863 -23.01 -62.80 -13.28
C LEU A 863 -22.62 -64.21 -12.81
N PHE A 864 -21.82 -64.32 -11.75
CA PHE A 864 -21.33 -65.58 -11.17
C PHE A 864 -21.64 -65.64 -9.68
#